data_AF-A0A0C2ELQ8-F1
#
_entry.id   AF-A0A0C2ELQ8-F1
#
_cell.length_a   1.000
_cell.length_b   1.000
_cell.length_c   1.000
_cell.angle_alpha   90.00
_cell.angle_beta   90.00
_cell.angle_gamma   90.00
#
_symmetry.space_group_name_H-M   'P 1'
#
loop_
_entity.id
_entity.type
_entity.pdbx_description
1 polymer ?
#
loop_
_entity_poly.entity_id
_entity_poly.type
_entity_poly.pdbx_seq_one_letter_code
_entity_poly.pdbx_strand_id
1 'polypeptide(L)'
;MSTPEDLRRLIEDLRVRAERAELLADQERREKEKEKARGDELKARGDELKARGDAMAARAAELEARQAPTRLLDYIRGVDQNVFAAFTVERASSALSQGTTAVGGRFYPQHFKPWPDFESTHATLFSTLVRVFDDDGGAYFPSPVSIETTGGDISPAAADEQDLRPFIRASIEKPAARIISKYLDIVQHPTIASIRFRNNAYGLDIGRSDEPELQQHPHDETDQQRQQEQRVMHERRLQKHSSPVKTVGVPDRWAFAERRDEPTTIHILVAEYKAAHRLPAAKIRAVLSAPPTDDFFPRAAKQDGLSSEGKGSVLVAKVLCQAYHYMVTSGLEFGYVASGEGLVLLRVPETDANTLHYVWFVFPSASVPGAEDNTAVPREPQDTAVSYLASLSMLALDSTPRSSEWISDAISRLQRWPGPKVATASPATGPQLRRPDRDGGGGDGGGGGAGGNDGQSASKGLATEQSAAHRGVKRARRSEQAGNNPSTTTTTRTPAVTPSTPSPRRFIVEPPTLPYCTQACLHGLVCGLPLDNKCPNATLHAAAGPCSSSVGATRHALTARDVRACVVAQLAKNMDKDCECLDKYGCFGRYGVLFKITVTGYGYTFVAKGVQYHHRTVLEREAAVYRCLETFQGRLIPICLGVIELERDIPLHSCAFVSHLMLLSFAGPDLGARSLKTKAELFPKDVDWLAETDRTWDELAAAGLRDDDLRERNVAWNAEVGRVMQFDFDQATVLLSPPAPTPTSSLRSCSPPPPSSPLQSPLLSKTDLSAYHDGGMQRDNGLEAAT
;
A
#
# COMPACT_ATOMS: atom_id res chain seq x y z
N MET A 1 -17.66 -132.20 3.85
CA MET A 1 -17.02 -131.90 2.56
C MET A 1 -17.70 -130.67 2.01
N SER A 2 -16.95 -129.65 1.58
CA SER A 2 -17.44 -128.61 0.68
C SER A 2 -16.80 -128.87 -0.67
N THR A 3 -17.53 -128.68 -1.76
CA THR A 3 -17.02 -129.00 -3.10
C THR A 3 -15.97 -127.95 -3.54
N PRO A 4 -15.11 -128.28 -4.53
CA PRO A 4 -14.26 -127.29 -5.17
C PRO A 4 -15.04 -126.11 -5.80
N GLU A 5 -16.34 -126.27 -6.02
CA GLU A 5 -17.22 -125.27 -6.62
C GLU A 5 -17.83 -124.34 -5.56
N ASP A 6 -18.16 -124.85 -4.36
CA ASP A 6 -18.56 -124.03 -3.20
C ASP A 6 -17.44 -123.06 -2.81
N LEU A 7 -16.19 -123.56 -2.78
CA LEU A 7 -15.02 -122.73 -2.46
C LEU A 7 -14.77 -121.65 -3.54
N ARG A 8 -14.98 -121.97 -4.82
CA ARG A 8 -14.91 -121.00 -5.92
C ARG A 8 -15.98 -119.92 -5.79
N ARG A 9 -17.23 -120.28 -5.47
CA ARG A 9 -18.33 -119.32 -5.25
C ARG A 9 -18.04 -118.38 -4.08
N LEU A 10 -17.49 -118.89 -2.98
CA LEU A 10 -17.10 -118.05 -1.83
C LEU A 10 -15.96 -117.09 -2.18
N ILE A 11 -14.95 -117.54 -2.93
CA ILE A 11 -13.85 -116.68 -3.41
C ILE A 11 -14.38 -115.56 -4.32
N GLU A 12 -15.34 -115.86 -5.20
CA GLU A 12 -15.91 -114.87 -6.13
C GLU A 12 -16.84 -113.86 -5.44
N ASP A 13 -17.68 -114.30 -4.49
CA ASP A 13 -18.48 -113.40 -3.65
C ASP A 13 -17.58 -112.49 -2.78
N LEU A 14 -16.46 -113.01 -2.25
CA LEU A 14 -15.46 -112.19 -1.55
C LEU A 14 -14.76 -111.18 -2.47
N ARG A 15 -14.49 -111.53 -3.73
CA ARG A 15 -13.95 -110.60 -4.74
C ARG A 15 -14.94 -109.48 -5.07
N VAL A 16 -16.18 -109.82 -5.39
CA VAL A 16 -17.24 -108.83 -5.70
C VAL A 16 -17.50 -107.91 -4.51
N ARG A 17 -17.40 -108.41 -3.28
CA ARG A 17 -17.46 -107.57 -2.06
C ARG A 17 -16.24 -106.67 -1.90
N ALA A 18 -15.03 -107.15 -2.22
CA ALA A 18 -13.82 -106.34 -2.18
C ALA A 18 -13.85 -105.23 -3.23
N GLU A 19 -14.16 -105.54 -4.48
CA GLU A 19 -14.34 -104.56 -5.58
C GLU A 19 -15.41 -103.51 -5.24
N ARG A 20 -16.54 -103.94 -4.65
CA ARG A 20 -17.59 -103.01 -4.23
C ARG A 20 -17.17 -102.13 -3.05
N ALA A 21 -16.36 -102.64 -2.12
CA ALA A 21 -15.79 -101.85 -1.03
C ALA A 21 -14.74 -100.85 -1.54
N GLU A 22 -13.92 -101.25 -2.52
CA GLU A 22 -12.92 -100.39 -3.17
C GLU A 22 -13.59 -99.27 -3.97
N LEU A 23 -14.66 -99.57 -4.72
CA LEU A 23 -15.47 -98.56 -5.42
C LEU A 23 -16.12 -97.54 -4.47
N LEU A 24 -16.62 -97.99 -3.30
CA LEU A 24 -17.17 -97.10 -2.28
C LEU A 24 -16.08 -96.23 -1.63
N ALA A 25 -14.92 -96.81 -1.31
CA ALA A 25 -13.78 -96.07 -0.75
C ALA A 25 -13.21 -95.04 -1.74
N ASP A 26 -13.23 -95.33 -3.04
CA ASP A 26 -12.81 -94.38 -4.08
C ASP A 26 -13.87 -93.29 -4.34
N GLN A 27 -15.17 -93.60 -4.23
CA GLN A 27 -16.21 -92.57 -4.20
C GLN A 27 -16.05 -91.63 -3.01
N GLU A 28 -15.88 -92.16 -1.80
CA GLU A 28 -15.67 -91.36 -0.57
C GLU A 28 -14.39 -90.51 -0.66
N ARG A 29 -13.31 -91.04 -1.26
CA ARG A 29 -12.08 -90.29 -1.55
C ARG A 29 -12.36 -89.11 -2.48
N ARG A 30 -13.02 -89.36 -3.63
CA ARG A 30 -13.35 -88.32 -4.62
C ARG A 30 -14.29 -87.25 -4.06
N GLU A 31 -15.17 -87.60 -3.11
CA GLU A 31 -16.03 -86.62 -2.42
C GLU A 31 -15.24 -85.76 -1.45
N LYS A 32 -14.35 -86.33 -0.64
CA LYS A 32 -13.44 -85.57 0.24
C LYS A 32 -12.46 -84.70 -0.55
N GLU A 33 -11.99 -85.15 -1.71
CA GLU A 33 -11.17 -84.34 -2.62
C GLU A 33 -11.93 -83.15 -3.21
N LYS A 34 -13.21 -83.33 -3.61
CA LYS A 34 -14.09 -82.24 -4.05
C LYS A 34 -14.42 -81.26 -2.93
N GLU A 35 -14.72 -81.76 -1.73
CA GLU A 35 -15.01 -80.92 -0.56
C GLU A 35 -13.78 -80.10 -0.18
N LYS A 36 -12.60 -80.72 -0.14
CA LYS A 36 -11.33 -80.01 0.08
C LYS A 36 -11.08 -78.97 -1.01
N ALA A 37 -11.20 -79.33 -2.29
CA ALA A 37 -10.99 -78.39 -3.40
C ALA A 37 -11.93 -77.17 -3.32
N ARG A 38 -13.20 -77.39 -2.93
CA ARG A 38 -14.18 -76.32 -2.70
C ARG A 38 -13.84 -75.47 -1.47
N GLY A 39 -13.28 -76.07 -0.42
CA GLY A 39 -12.76 -75.35 0.75
C GLY A 39 -11.55 -74.49 0.41
N ASP A 40 -10.60 -75.03 -0.37
CA ASP A 40 -9.42 -74.33 -0.86
C ASP A 40 -9.82 -73.19 -1.83
N GLU A 41 -10.82 -73.38 -2.70
CA GLU A 41 -11.40 -72.35 -3.58
C GLU A 41 -12.08 -71.22 -2.79
N LEU A 42 -12.95 -71.57 -1.82
CA LEU A 42 -13.60 -70.58 -0.96
C LEU A 42 -12.60 -69.79 -0.13
N LYS A 43 -11.53 -70.44 0.35
CA LYS A 43 -10.43 -69.78 1.04
C LYS A 43 -9.67 -68.83 0.11
N ALA A 44 -9.25 -69.28 -1.08
CA ALA A 44 -8.54 -68.45 -2.05
C ALA A 44 -9.36 -67.20 -2.43
N ARG A 45 -10.67 -67.34 -2.62
CA ARG A 45 -11.58 -66.21 -2.86
C ARG A 45 -11.73 -65.28 -1.66
N GLY A 46 -11.68 -65.81 -0.44
CA GLY A 46 -11.64 -65.02 0.79
C GLY A 46 -10.34 -64.22 0.93
N ASP A 47 -9.21 -64.85 0.66
CA ASP A 47 -7.88 -64.22 0.66
C ASP A 47 -7.77 -63.15 -0.45
N GLU A 48 -8.32 -63.39 -1.65
CA GLU A 48 -8.40 -62.38 -2.74
C GLU A 48 -9.27 -61.17 -2.34
N LEU A 49 -10.47 -61.41 -1.79
CA LEU A 49 -11.37 -60.34 -1.33
C LEU A 49 -10.72 -59.51 -0.22
N LYS A 50 -9.99 -60.16 0.70
CA LYS A 50 -9.21 -59.47 1.73
C LYS A 50 -8.10 -58.63 1.12
N ALA A 51 -7.25 -59.20 0.25
CA ALA A 51 -6.16 -58.47 -0.39
C ALA A 51 -6.66 -57.25 -1.19
N ARG A 52 -7.83 -57.37 -1.85
CA ARG A 52 -8.50 -56.26 -2.53
C ARG A 52 -9.03 -55.20 -1.56
N GLY A 53 -9.55 -55.60 -0.40
CA GLY A 53 -9.96 -54.70 0.69
C GLY A 53 -8.78 -53.94 1.29
N ASP A 54 -7.71 -54.65 1.64
CA ASP A 54 -6.47 -54.09 2.19
C ASP A 54 -5.83 -53.10 1.19
N ALA A 55 -5.80 -53.43 -0.11
CA ALA A 55 -5.32 -52.52 -1.16
C ALA A 55 -6.20 -51.28 -1.36
N MET A 56 -7.53 -51.41 -1.23
CA MET A 56 -8.45 -50.27 -1.28
C MET A 56 -8.27 -49.35 -0.06
N ALA A 57 -8.10 -49.92 1.14
CA ALA A 57 -7.85 -49.17 2.37
C ALA A 57 -6.50 -48.44 2.32
N ALA A 58 -5.44 -49.09 1.85
CA ALA A 58 -4.12 -48.46 1.66
C ALA A 58 -4.19 -47.26 0.70
N ARG A 59 -4.88 -47.40 -0.44
CA ARG A 59 -5.08 -46.31 -1.40
C ARG A 59 -5.94 -45.17 -0.84
N ALA A 60 -6.93 -45.47 0.00
CA ALA A 60 -7.73 -44.45 0.67
C ALA A 60 -6.86 -43.64 1.66
N ALA A 61 -6.07 -44.32 2.48
CA ALA A 61 -5.15 -43.68 3.43
C ALA A 61 -4.05 -42.84 2.74
N GLU A 62 -3.54 -43.29 1.58
CA GLU A 62 -2.61 -42.51 0.75
C GLU A 62 -3.25 -41.20 0.25
N LEU A 63 -4.49 -41.28 -0.24
CA LEU A 63 -5.24 -40.10 -0.72
C LEU A 63 -5.57 -39.13 0.42
N GLU A 64 -5.95 -39.65 1.59
CA GLU A 64 -6.20 -38.85 2.80
C GLU A 64 -4.93 -38.16 3.30
N ALA A 65 -3.79 -38.87 3.36
CA ALA A 65 -2.49 -38.30 3.69
C ALA A 65 -2.05 -37.21 2.69
N ARG A 66 -2.35 -37.37 1.38
CA ARG A 66 -2.11 -36.33 0.36
C ARG A 66 -3.10 -35.16 0.42
N GLN A 67 -4.20 -35.27 1.15
CA GLN A 67 -5.16 -34.18 1.41
C GLN A 67 -4.93 -33.48 2.75
N ALA A 68 -4.14 -34.06 3.66
CA ALA A 68 -3.78 -33.46 4.93
C ALA A 68 -2.93 -32.16 4.76
N PRO A 69 -3.02 -31.20 5.70
CA PRO A 69 -2.16 -30.02 5.73
C PRO A 69 -0.67 -30.36 5.82
N THR A 70 0.20 -29.49 5.30
CA THR A 70 1.66 -29.63 5.36
C THR A 70 2.28 -28.90 6.57
N ARG A 71 3.45 -29.37 7.02
CA ARG A 71 4.35 -28.62 7.93
C ARG A 71 5.17 -27.59 7.15
N LEU A 72 5.84 -26.67 7.85
CA LEU A 72 6.55 -25.54 7.25
C LEU A 72 7.55 -25.96 6.15
N LEU A 73 8.44 -26.90 6.43
CA LEU A 73 9.51 -27.30 5.51
C LEU A 73 8.95 -28.01 4.27
N ASP A 74 7.95 -28.87 4.47
CA ASP A 74 7.26 -29.58 3.38
C ASP A 74 6.47 -28.62 2.50
N TYR A 75 5.82 -27.60 3.09
CA TYR A 75 5.13 -26.55 2.35
C TYR A 75 6.08 -25.77 1.45
N ILE A 76 7.23 -25.35 1.98
CA ILE A 76 8.22 -24.58 1.23
C ILE A 76 8.80 -25.42 0.08
N ARG A 77 9.16 -26.69 0.33
CA ARG A 77 9.61 -27.62 -0.73
C ARG A 77 8.53 -27.85 -1.79
N GLY A 78 7.29 -28.07 -1.36
CA GLY A 78 6.15 -28.28 -2.25
C GLY A 78 5.89 -27.08 -3.16
N VAL A 79 5.89 -25.86 -2.61
CA VAL A 79 5.74 -24.62 -3.39
C VAL A 79 6.88 -24.45 -4.39
N ASP A 80 8.12 -24.69 -3.98
CA ASP A 80 9.27 -24.53 -4.87
C ASP A 80 9.26 -25.53 -6.03
N GLN A 81 8.97 -26.80 -5.74
CA GLN A 81 9.01 -27.90 -6.71
C GLN A 81 7.79 -27.94 -7.65
N ASN A 82 6.60 -27.52 -7.20
CA ASN A 82 5.36 -27.66 -7.98
C ASN A 82 4.81 -26.32 -8.48
N VAL A 83 5.14 -25.19 -7.84
CA VAL A 83 4.63 -23.86 -8.22
C VAL A 83 5.73 -22.99 -8.79
N PHE A 84 6.92 -22.93 -8.18
CA PHE A 84 8.03 -22.13 -8.68
C PHE A 84 8.67 -22.77 -9.93
N ALA A 85 8.99 -24.07 -9.88
CA ALA A 85 9.66 -24.77 -10.99
C ALA A 85 8.77 -24.96 -12.24
N ALA A 86 7.45 -24.78 -12.14
CA ALA A 86 6.53 -24.79 -13.28
C ALA A 86 6.67 -23.56 -14.22
N PHE A 87 7.42 -22.53 -13.79
CA PHE A 87 7.58 -21.28 -14.52
C PHE A 87 8.57 -21.38 -15.69
N THR A 88 8.08 -21.05 -16.89
CA THR A 88 8.90 -20.89 -18.09
C THR A 88 8.81 -19.45 -18.62
N VAL A 89 9.94 -18.93 -19.11
CA VAL A 89 9.97 -17.60 -19.73
C VAL A 89 9.74 -17.76 -21.22
N GLU A 90 8.59 -17.30 -21.70
CA GLU A 90 8.43 -17.07 -23.13
C GLU A 90 9.42 -15.99 -23.57
N ARG A 91 10.47 -16.41 -24.29
CA ARG A 91 11.41 -15.49 -24.94
C ARG A 91 10.70 -14.83 -26.11
N ALA A 92 9.98 -13.75 -25.80
CA ALA A 92 9.26 -12.92 -26.75
C ALA A 92 10.08 -12.70 -28.03
N SER A 93 9.44 -12.92 -29.18
CA SER A 93 10.04 -12.59 -30.47
C SER A 93 10.41 -11.10 -30.53
N SER A 94 11.43 -10.78 -31.33
CA SER A 94 12.18 -9.51 -31.28
C SER A 94 11.43 -8.25 -31.75
N ALA A 95 10.10 -8.26 -31.70
CA ALA A 95 9.21 -7.23 -32.26
C ALA A 95 8.30 -6.51 -31.24
N LEU A 96 8.20 -6.97 -29.97
CA LEU A 96 7.41 -6.25 -28.95
C LEU A 96 8.13 -5.00 -28.45
N SER A 97 7.35 -3.94 -28.20
CA SER A 97 7.88 -2.56 -28.08
C SER A 97 8.80 -2.35 -26.87
N GLN A 98 9.91 -1.63 -27.10
CA GLN A 98 10.89 -1.26 -26.08
C GLN A 98 10.37 -0.13 -25.16
N GLY A 99 9.29 -0.40 -24.43
CA GLY A 99 8.79 0.50 -23.38
C GLY A 99 9.82 0.65 -22.27
N THR A 100 10.49 1.81 -22.22
CA THR A 100 11.51 2.12 -21.21
C THR A 100 10.86 2.40 -19.85
N THR A 101 11.46 1.88 -18.77
CA THR A 101 11.09 2.22 -17.38
C THR A 101 11.16 3.74 -17.17
N ALA A 102 10.01 4.36 -16.89
CA ALA A 102 9.88 5.81 -16.75
C ALA A 102 10.32 6.27 -15.36
N VAL A 103 11.60 6.64 -15.25
CA VAL A 103 12.22 7.14 -14.01
C VAL A 103 12.53 8.64 -14.01
N GLY A 104 12.34 9.35 -15.13
CA GLY A 104 12.64 10.78 -15.20
C GLY A 104 11.90 11.58 -14.13
N GLY A 105 12.63 12.34 -13.31
CA GLY A 105 12.10 13.08 -12.16
C GLY A 105 12.01 12.30 -10.84
N ARG A 106 12.18 10.97 -10.83
CA ARG A 106 12.26 10.15 -9.61
C ARG A 106 13.60 10.32 -8.90
N PHE A 107 13.63 10.08 -7.59
CA PHE A 107 14.87 10.09 -6.79
C PHE A 107 15.72 8.84 -7.05
N TYR A 108 17.04 8.96 -6.94
CA TYR A 108 17.97 7.83 -7.02
C TYR A 108 19.06 7.90 -5.92
N PRO A 109 19.57 6.75 -5.43
CA PRO A 109 20.59 6.73 -4.37
C PRO A 109 21.95 7.11 -4.95
N GLN A 110 22.77 7.85 -4.19
CA GLN A 110 24.11 8.22 -4.66
C GLN A 110 25.12 7.06 -4.51
N HIS A 111 24.82 6.11 -3.61
CA HIS A 111 25.66 4.98 -3.26
C HIS A 111 24.89 3.66 -3.42
N PHE A 112 25.55 2.61 -3.93
CA PHE A 112 24.95 1.28 -4.10
C PHE A 112 25.88 0.19 -3.55
N LYS A 113 25.45 -0.51 -2.51
CA LYS A 113 26.33 -1.36 -1.68
C LYS A 113 25.67 -2.71 -1.39
N PRO A 114 26.41 -3.83 -1.33
CA PRO A 114 25.88 -5.08 -0.80
C PRO A 114 25.32 -4.89 0.63
N TRP A 115 24.31 -5.67 1.01
CA TRP A 115 23.81 -5.76 2.38
C TRP A 115 24.66 -6.82 3.13
N PRO A 116 25.62 -6.42 4.00
CA PRO A 116 26.70 -7.31 4.45
C PRO A 116 26.26 -8.37 5.48
N ASP A 117 25.20 -8.08 6.23
CA ASP A 117 24.66 -8.87 7.35
C ASP A 117 23.39 -9.65 7.01
N PHE A 118 22.90 -9.59 5.75
CA PHE A 118 21.63 -10.22 5.40
C PHE A 118 21.66 -11.76 5.54
N GLU A 119 22.74 -12.42 5.13
CA GLU A 119 22.83 -13.89 5.10
C GLU A 119 22.72 -14.51 6.50
N SER A 120 23.48 -13.98 7.47
CA SER A 120 23.41 -14.40 8.88
C SER A 120 22.10 -14.01 9.56
N THR A 121 21.55 -12.83 9.23
CA THR A 121 20.23 -12.39 9.69
C THR A 121 19.13 -13.32 9.17
N HIS A 122 19.13 -13.66 7.88
CA HIS A 122 18.19 -14.58 7.26
C HIS A 122 18.28 -15.98 7.89
N ALA A 123 19.47 -16.56 8.04
CA ALA A 123 19.65 -17.86 8.68
C ALA A 123 19.09 -17.88 10.13
N THR A 124 19.27 -16.78 10.87
CA THR A 124 18.74 -16.64 12.23
C THR A 124 17.21 -16.54 12.25
N LEU A 125 16.62 -15.73 11.36
CA LEU A 125 15.17 -15.58 11.22
C LEU A 125 14.51 -16.88 10.73
N PHE A 126 15.11 -17.56 9.75
CA PHE A 126 14.62 -18.84 9.24
C PHE A 126 14.68 -19.92 10.33
N SER A 127 15.79 -20.03 11.07
CA SER A 127 15.89 -20.93 12.23
C SER A 127 14.86 -20.62 13.31
N THR A 128 14.49 -19.34 13.48
CA THR A 128 13.45 -18.91 14.42
C THR A 128 12.07 -19.34 13.98
N LEU A 129 11.74 -19.20 12.68
CA LEU A 129 10.51 -19.72 12.09
C LEU A 129 10.43 -21.24 12.27
N VAL A 130 11.45 -21.99 11.83
CA VAL A 130 11.46 -23.47 11.93
C VAL A 130 11.22 -23.93 13.36
N ARG A 131 11.98 -23.39 14.33
CA ARG A 131 11.78 -23.73 15.75
C ARG A 131 10.36 -23.44 16.23
N VAL A 132 9.80 -22.27 15.95
CA VAL A 132 8.45 -21.92 16.43
C VAL A 132 7.36 -22.82 15.84
N PHE A 133 7.50 -23.24 14.58
CA PHE A 133 6.57 -24.21 13.96
C PHE A 133 6.78 -25.66 14.43
N ASP A 134 8.01 -26.04 14.80
CA ASP A 134 8.32 -27.40 15.29
C ASP A 134 8.04 -27.58 16.79
N ASP A 135 8.21 -26.53 17.61
CA ASP A 135 7.85 -26.49 19.03
C ASP A 135 6.31 -26.54 19.24
N ASP A 136 5.55 -25.86 18.36
CA ASP A 136 4.08 -25.94 18.28
C ASP A 136 3.59 -27.27 17.69
N GLY A 137 4.34 -27.80 16.70
CA GLY A 137 4.11 -29.11 16.09
C GLY A 137 2.95 -29.17 15.07
N GLY A 138 2.20 -28.09 14.87
CA GLY A 138 1.04 -28.06 13.99
C GLY A 138 1.34 -28.08 12.49
N ALA A 139 0.51 -28.80 11.74
CA ALA A 139 0.47 -28.74 10.28
C ALA A 139 -0.63 -27.76 9.83
N TYR A 140 -0.22 -26.61 9.28
CA TYR A 140 -1.12 -25.47 9.01
C TYR A 140 -1.19 -25.06 7.54
N PHE A 141 -0.33 -25.62 6.70
CA PHE A 141 -0.14 -25.15 5.35
C PHE A 141 -0.95 -25.99 4.34
N PRO A 142 -1.25 -25.46 3.14
CA PRO A 142 -2.00 -26.18 2.11
C PRO A 142 -1.48 -27.61 1.87
N SER A 143 -2.39 -28.54 1.62
CA SER A 143 -2.06 -29.93 1.32
C SER A 143 -1.28 -30.08 0.01
N PRO A 144 -0.50 -31.16 -0.18
CA PRO A 144 0.25 -31.40 -1.42
C PRO A 144 -0.61 -31.23 -2.68
N VAL A 145 -1.82 -31.81 -2.69
CA VAL A 145 -2.78 -31.68 -3.80
C VAL A 145 -3.16 -30.22 -4.07
N SER A 146 -3.36 -29.39 -3.04
CA SER A 146 -3.67 -27.96 -3.22
C SER A 146 -2.50 -27.18 -3.81
N ILE A 147 -1.26 -27.56 -3.48
CA ILE A 147 -0.04 -26.95 -4.04
C ILE A 147 0.14 -27.37 -5.50
N GLU A 148 -0.03 -28.66 -5.82
CA GLU A 148 0.01 -29.23 -7.17
C GLU A 148 -1.05 -28.57 -8.09
N THR A 149 -2.30 -28.44 -7.62
CA THR A 149 -3.35 -27.72 -8.35
C THR A 149 -2.96 -26.25 -8.58
N THR A 150 -2.45 -25.56 -7.56
CA THR A 150 -1.98 -24.16 -7.69
C THR A 150 -0.85 -24.02 -8.73
N GLY A 151 -0.01 -25.04 -8.89
CA GLY A 151 1.02 -25.09 -9.94
C GLY A 151 0.41 -25.25 -11.34
N GLY A 152 -0.54 -26.17 -11.50
CA GLY A 152 -1.22 -26.43 -12.78
C GLY A 152 -2.13 -25.29 -13.27
N ASP A 153 -2.70 -24.49 -12.36
CA ASP A 153 -3.56 -23.34 -12.68
C ASP A 153 -2.77 -22.11 -13.19
N ILE A 154 -1.44 -22.09 -13.05
CA ILE A 154 -0.59 -20.98 -13.50
C ILE A 154 -0.18 -21.22 -14.95
N SER A 155 -0.41 -20.23 -15.83
CA SER A 155 0.14 -20.26 -17.19
C SER A 155 1.66 -20.48 -17.13
N PRO A 156 2.19 -21.54 -17.77
CA PRO A 156 3.63 -21.80 -17.75
C PRO A 156 4.41 -20.72 -18.49
N ALA A 157 3.75 -19.94 -19.37
CA ALA A 157 4.32 -18.83 -20.10
C ALA A 157 3.82 -17.48 -19.55
N ALA A 158 4.75 -16.59 -19.23
CA ALA A 158 4.48 -15.18 -18.94
C ALA A 158 5.25 -14.28 -19.93
N ALA A 159 4.52 -13.48 -20.71
CA ALA A 159 5.13 -12.59 -21.71
C ALA A 159 5.48 -11.21 -21.12
N ASP A 160 4.61 -10.64 -20.27
CA ASP A 160 4.77 -9.27 -19.75
C ASP A 160 4.67 -9.10 -18.22
N GLU A 161 4.58 -7.85 -17.76
CA GLU A 161 4.50 -7.47 -16.35
C GLU A 161 3.13 -7.77 -15.69
N GLN A 162 2.07 -7.92 -16.49
CA GLN A 162 0.75 -8.35 -16.04
C GLN A 162 0.66 -9.88 -15.94
N ASP A 163 1.24 -10.62 -16.90
CA ASP A 163 1.29 -12.10 -16.86
C ASP A 163 2.14 -12.64 -15.71
N LEU A 164 3.20 -11.90 -15.34
CA LEU A 164 4.09 -12.28 -14.25
C LEU A 164 3.45 -12.09 -12.86
N ARG A 165 2.40 -11.26 -12.73
CA ARG A 165 1.74 -10.97 -11.44
C ARG A 165 1.09 -12.21 -10.80
N PRO A 166 0.28 -13.04 -11.51
CA PRO A 166 -0.21 -14.32 -10.97
C PRO A 166 0.91 -15.23 -10.43
N PHE A 167 2.01 -15.38 -11.18
CA PHE A 167 3.13 -16.24 -10.77
C PHE A 167 3.75 -15.78 -9.45
N ILE A 168 4.30 -14.55 -9.38
CA ILE A 168 4.97 -14.04 -8.17
C ILE A 168 4.03 -14.09 -6.94
N ARG A 169 2.73 -13.82 -7.16
CA ARG A 169 1.71 -13.90 -6.11
C ARG A 169 1.53 -15.32 -5.57
N ALA A 170 1.62 -16.34 -6.42
CA ALA A 170 1.40 -17.73 -6.04
C ALA A 170 2.67 -18.43 -5.53
N SER A 171 3.84 -18.17 -6.14
CA SER A 171 5.10 -18.81 -5.83
C SER A 171 5.95 -18.09 -4.78
N ILE A 172 5.68 -16.81 -4.48
CA ILE A 172 6.47 -16.02 -3.50
C ILE A 172 5.58 -15.33 -2.45
N GLU A 173 4.68 -14.41 -2.85
CA GLU A 173 3.96 -13.55 -1.89
C GLU A 173 2.95 -14.29 -1.01
N LYS A 174 2.02 -15.07 -1.59
CA LYS A 174 1.02 -15.82 -0.81
C LYS A 174 1.69 -16.83 0.15
N PRO A 175 2.71 -17.61 -0.25
CA PRO A 175 3.46 -18.45 0.67
C PRO A 175 4.10 -17.68 1.83
N ALA A 176 4.86 -16.62 1.55
CA ALA A 176 5.49 -15.82 2.60
C ALA A 176 4.46 -15.18 3.55
N ALA A 177 3.36 -14.63 3.00
CA ALA A 177 2.27 -14.06 3.79
C ALA A 177 1.58 -15.09 4.69
N ARG A 178 1.38 -16.33 4.22
CA ARG A 178 0.82 -17.43 5.03
C ARG A 178 1.74 -17.80 6.18
N ILE A 179 3.04 -17.98 5.90
CA ILE A 179 4.06 -18.35 6.89
C ILE A 179 4.12 -17.28 7.99
N ILE A 180 4.27 -16.01 7.63
CA ILE A 180 4.39 -14.93 8.60
C ILE A 180 3.08 -14.67 9.35
N SER A 181 1.91 -14.75 8.69
CA SER A 181 0.63 -14.58 9.39
C SER A 181 0.38 -15.69 10.41
N LYS A 182 0.72 -16.95 10.09
CA LYS A 182 0.58 -18.05 11.07
C LYS A 182 1.67 -18.01 12.15
N TYR A 183 2.87 -17.52 11.85
CA TYR A 183 3.88 -17.23 12.87
C TYR A 183 3.39 -16.18 13.88
N LEU A 184 2.84 -15.05 13.39
CA LEU A 184 2.27 -13.98 14.23
C LEU A 184 1.11 -14.45 15.12
N ASP A 185 0.36 -15.45 14.65
CA ASP A 185 -0.70 -16.13 15.41
C ASP A 185 -0.13 -17.04 16.51
N ILE A 186 0.84 -17.92 16.19
CA ILE A 186 1.49 -18.82 17.17
C ILE A 186 2.21 -18.02 18.28
N VAL A 187 2.98 -16.99 17.93
CA VAL A 187 3.68 -16.14 18.91
C VAL A 187 2.76 -15.11 19.59
N GLN A 188 1.46 -15.12 19.26
CA GLN A 188 0.44 -14.19 19.78
C GLN A 188 0.89 -12.72 19.71
N HIS A 189 1.38 -12.30 18.54
CA HIS A 189 1.97 -10.99 18.36
C HIS A 189 0.97 -9.87 18.78
N PRO A 190 1.40 -8.94 19.67
CA PRO A 190 0.46 -8.14 20.47
C PRO A 190 -0.37 -7.16 19.65
N THR A 191 0.19 -6.61 18.58
CA THR A 191 -0.41 -5.50 17.83
C THR A 191 -0.80 -5.83 16.38
N ILE A 192 -0.39 -6.99 15.87
CA ILE A 192 -0.51 -7.36 14.45
C ILE A 192 -1.04 -8.79 14.35
N ALA A 193 -2.07 -8.99 13.53
CA ALA A 193 -2.75 -10.27 13.34
C ALA A 193 -2.34 -11.01 12.06
N SER A 194 -2.03 -10.28 10.97
CA SER A 194 -1.61 -10.90 9.70
C SER A 194 -0.81 -9.95 8.82
N ILE A 195 -0.21 -10.48 7.74
CA ILE A 195 0.32 -9.66 6.63
C ILE A 195 -0.33 -10.03 5.29
N ARG A 196 -0.61 -9.03 4.43
CA ARG A 196 -1.20 -9.25 3.10
C ARG A 196 -0.61 -8.32 2.04
N PHE A 197 -0.35 -8.86 0.84
CA PHE A 197 0.16 -8.11 -0.30
C PHE A 197 -0.99 -7.63 -1.23
N ARG A 198 -1.09 -6.33 -1.51
CA ARG A 198 -2.15 -5.70 -2.33
C ARG A 198 -1.56 -4.72 -3.37
N ASN A 199 -2.33 -4.35 -4.40
CA ASN A 199 -1.89 -3.44 -5.48
C ASN A 199 -2.09 -1.94 -5.15
N ASN A 200 -2.96 -1.63 -4.18
CA ASN A 200 -3.37 -0.25 -3.92
C ASN A 200 -2.81 0.20 -2.56
N ALA A 201 -2.05 1.29 -2.55
CA ALA A 201 -2.11 2.21 -1.43
C ALA A 201 -3.43 3.00 -1.55
N TYR A 202 -4.11 3.22 -0.43
CA TYR A 202 -5.27 4.10 -0.37
C TYR A 202 -4.79 5.56 -0.57
N GLY A 203 -5.31 6.31 -1.56
CA GLY A 203 -4.81 7.68 -1.79
C GLY A 203 -5.19 8.39 -3.10
N LEU A 204 -4.76 9.65 -3.14
CA LEU A 204 -5.08 10.72 -4.09
C LEU A 204 -4.86 10.37 -5.57
N ASP A 205 -5.94 10.36 -6.37
CA ASP A 205 -6.00 10.10 -7.83
C ASP A 205 -4.94 9.13 -8.38
N ILE A 206 -4.87 7.94 -7.77
CA ILE A 206 -4.16 6.79 -8.32
C ILE A 206 -5.05 6.18 -9.40
N GLY A 207 -5.03 6.81 -10.58
CA GLY A 207 -6.07 6.67 -11.60
C GLY A 207 -6.47 5.25 -11.99
N ARG A 208 -7.60 4.81 -11.40
CA ARG A 208 -8.42 3.68 -11.86
C ARG A 208 -9.89 3.94 -11.54
N SER A 209 -10.73 3.91 -12.57
CA SER A 209 -12.19 3.83 -12.44
C SER A 209 -12.62 2.50 -11.80
N ASP A 210 -13.80 2.45 -11.21
CA ASP A 210 -14.37 1.29 -10.50
C ASP A 210 -14.12 -0.04 -11.21
N GLU A 211 -13.29 -0.89 -10.59
CA GLU A 211 -13.25 -2.33 -10.86
C GLU A 211 -14.19 -3.01 -9.85
N PRO A 212 -15.21 -3.76 -10.27
CA PRO A 212 -16.14 -4.39 -9.35
C PRO A 212 -15.45 -5.52 -8.57
N GLU A 213 -15.65 -5.56 -7.25
CA GLU A 213 -15.28 -6.71 -6.45
C GLU A 213 -16.15 -7.91 -6.85
N LEU A 214 -15.53 -8.96 -7.40
CA LEU A 214 -16.20 -10.21 -7.80
C LEU A 214 -16.66 -11.01 -6.57
N GLN A 215 -17.77 -10.58 -5.97
CA GLN A 215 -18.48 -11.35 -4.95
C GLN A 215 -19.21 -12.52 -5.62
N GLN A 216 -18.70 -13.73 -5.40
CA GLN A 216 -19.31 -14.96 -5.88
C GLN A 216 -20.57 -15.29 -5.05
N HIS A 217 -21.73 -14.89 -5.55
CA HIS A 217 -23.02 -15.36 -5.04
C HIS A 217 -23.55 -16.54 -5.88
N PRO A 218 -24.18 -17.57 -5.27
CA PRO A 218 -24.70 -18.72 -6.01
C PRO A 218 -25.86 -18.36 -6.94
N HIS A 219 -26.02 -19.17 -8.00
CA HIS A 219 -27.00 -18.98 -9.06
C HIS A 219 -28.47 -18.93 -8.60
N ASP A 220 -29.21 -17.92 -9.04
CA ASP A 220 -30.34 -18.11 -9.97
C ASP A 220 -30.76 -16.76 -10.59
N GLU A 221 -30.41 -16.52 -11.86
CA GLU A 221 -30.75 -15.29 -12.60
C GLU A 221 -31.17 -15.57 -14.05
N THR A 222 -32.13 -14.78 -14.54
CA THR A 222 -32.87 -15.01 -15.79
C THR A 222 -32.25 -14.31 -17.00
N ASP A 223 -32.56 -14.78 -18.21
CA ASP A 223 -32.01 -14.23 -19.46
C ASP A 223 -32.34 -12.75 -19.73
N GLN A 224 -33.34 -12.19 -19.04
CA GLN A 224 -33.67 -10.77 -19.16
C GLN A 224 -32.65 -9.87 -18.42
N GLN A 225 -32.10 -10.33 -17.29
CA GLN A 225 -31.06 -9.61 -16.54
C GLN A 225 -29.77 -9.51 -17.37
N ARG A 226 -29.30 -10.64 -17.95
CA ARG A 226 -28.12 -10.70 -18.81
C ARG A 226 -28.15 -9.70 -19.97
N GLN A 227 -29.31 -9.48 -20.59
CA GLN A 227 -29.44 -8.54 -21.71
C GLN A 227 -29.42 -7.07 -21.28
N GLN A 228 -29.83 -6.76 -20.05
CA GLN A 228 -29.79 -5.41 -19.50
C GLN A 228 -28.36 -5.04 -19.05
N GLU A 229 -27.64 -5.96 -18.40
CA GLU A 229 -26.21 -5.79 -18.08
C GLU A 229 -25.36 -5.47 -19.32
N GLN A 230 -25.56 -6.23 -20.40
CA GLN A 230 -24.79 -6.07 -21.65
C GLN A 230 -25.03 -4.71 -22.32
N ARG A 231 -26.22 -4.12 -22.18
CA ARG A 231 -26.51 -2.76 -22.71
C ARG A 231 -25.84 -1.68 -21.86
N VAL A 232 -25.94 -1.75 -20.53
CA VAL A 232 -25.27 -0.81 -19.61
C VAL A 232 -23.75 -0.87 -19.78
N MET A 233 -23.18 -2.06 -19.98
CA MET A 233 -21.75 -2.25 -20.31
C MET A 233 -21.36 -1.64 -21.67
N HIS A 234 -22.25 -1.63 -22.67
CA HIS A 234 -21.98 -1.06 -23.97
C HIS A 234 -21.96 0.47 -23.93
N GLU A 235 -22.93 1.08 -23.23
CA GLU A 235 -23.02 2.54 -23.08
C GLU A 235 -21.86 3.09 -22.23
N ARG A 236 -21.49 2.40 -21.13
CA ARG A 236 -20.28 2.73 -20.33
C ARG A 236 -18.98 2.71 -21.15
N ARG A 237 -18.90 1.93 -22.24
CA ARG A 237 -17.68 1.84 -23.09
C ARG A 237 -17.51 3.01 -24.06
N LEU A 238 -18.55 3.80 -24.33
CA LEU A 238 -18.51 4.86 -25.36
C LEU A 238 -18.03 6.22 -24.81
N GLN A 239 -18.18 6.49 -23.51
CA GLN A 239 -17.72 7.74 -22.87
C GLN A 239 -16.22 7.73 -22.53
N LYS A 240 -15.37 7.47 -23.53
CA LYS A 240 -13.91 7.37 -23.36
C LYS A 240 -13.23 8.74 -23.32
N HIS A 241 -13.46 9.51 -22.25
CA HIS A 241 -12.74 10.77 -22.01
C HIS A 241 -11.22 10.52 -21.94
N SER A 242 -10.45 11.37 -22.65
CA SER A 242 -8.99 11.29 -22.66
C SER A 242 -8.42 11.61 -21.28
N SER A 243 -7.77 10.64 -20.65
CA SER A 243 -7.12 10.81 -19.35
C SER A 243 -6.00 11.86 -19.40
N PRO A 244 -5.89 12.75 -18.41
CA PRO A 244 -4.71 13.59 -18.23
C PRO A 244 -3.42 12.78 -17.99
N VAL A 245 -2.27 13.46 -18.11
CA VAL A 245 -0.94 12.82 -18.05
C VAL A 245 -0.62 12.29 -16.65
N LYS A 246 -0.29 10.99 -16.56
CA LYS A 246 0.24 10.36 -15.34
C LYS A 246 1.64 10.91 -15.02
N THR A 247 1.75 11.78 -14.03
CA THR A 247 3.03 12.40 -13.60
C THR A 247 3.71 11.68 -12.43
N VAL A 248 2.95 10.96 -11.59
CA VAL A 248 3.47 10.09 -10.53
C VAL A 248 2.98 8.66 -10.80
N GLY A 249 3.92 7.72 -10.89
CA GLY A 249 3.59 6.30 -10.92
C GLY A 249 3.36 5.76 -9.51
N VAL A 250 2.75 4.58 -9.40
CA VAL A 250 2.49 3.88 -8.13
C VAL A 250 3.20 2.53 -8.16
N PRO A 251 3.61 1.95 -7.01
CA PRO A 251 4.20 0.63 -6.98
C PRO A 251 3.33 -0.46 -7.60
N ASP A 252 3.96 -1.51 -8.13
CA ASP A 252 3.24 -2.73 -8.51
C ASP A 252 2.53 -3.37 -7.32
N ARG A 253 3.19 -3.36 -6.16
CA ARG A 253 2.78 -4.08 -4.95
C ARG A 253 3.20 -3.36 -3.66
N TRP A 254 2.35 -3.52 -2.65
CA TRP A 254 2.59 -3.14 -1.26
C TRP A 254 2.32 -4.35 -0.36
N ALA A 255 3.12 -4.53 0.68
CA ALA A 255 2.77 -5.40 1.80
C ALA A 255 2.20 -4.59 2.96
N PHE A 256 1.11 -5.09 3.53
CA PHE A 256 0.42 -4.50 4.66
C PHE A 256 0.51 -5.42 5.87
N ALA A 257 0.79 -4.86 7.04
CA ALA A 257 0.49 -5.48 8.32
C ALA A 257 -0.91 -5.05 8.78
N GLU A 258 -1.71 -5.98 9.25
CA GLU A 258 -3.07 -5.73 9.74
C GLU A 258 -3.11 -5.80 11.27
N ARG A 259 -3.65 -4.75 11.91
CA ARG A 259 -3.75 -4.69 13.36
C ARG A 259 -4.71 -5.74 13.92
N ARG A 260 -4.53 -6.10 15.19
CA ARG A 260 -5.40 -7.05 15.90
C ARG A 260 -6.67 -6.39 16.43
N ASP A 261 -6.54 -5.17 16.97
CA ASP A 261 -7.61 -4.46 17.68
C ASP A 261 -8.34 -3.41 16.83
N GLU A 262 -7.78 -3.09 15.65
CA GLU A 262 -8.31 -2.11 14.70
C GLU A 262 -8.39 -2.71 13.29
N PRO A 263 -9.37 -2.33 12.44
CA PRO A 263 -9.38 -2.68 11.02
C PRO A 263 -8.35 -1.88 10.18
N THR A 264 -7.33 -1.27 10.81
CA THR A 264 -6.32 -0.44 10.15
C THR A 264 -5.12 -1.23 9.64
N THR A 265 -4.55 -0.76 8.53
CA THR A 265 -3.42 -1.41 7.86
C THR A 265 -2.17 -0.51 7.86
N ILE A 266 -1.02 -1.06 8.24
CA ILE A 266 0.28 -0.39 8.19
C ILE A 266 1.02 -0.86 6.92
N HIS A 267 1.56 0.05 6.12
CA HIS A 267 2.45 -0.32 5.01
C HIS A 267 3.81 -0.77 5.59
N ILE A 268 4.33 -1.93 5.18
CA ILE A 268 5.62 -2.47 5.68
C ILE A 268 6.65 -2.72 4.56
N LEU A 269 6.22 -3.09 3.36
CA LEU A 269 7.09 -3.26 2.19
C LEU A 269 6.49 -2.60 0.95
N VAL A 270 7.38 -2.14 0.06
CA VAL A 270 7.05 -1.77 -1.31
C VAL A 270 7.76 -2.71 -2.29
N ALA A 271 7.10 -3.06 -3.39
CA ALA A 271 7.61 -4.02 -4.35
C ALA A 271 7.32 -3.66 -5.81
N GLU A 272 8.31 -3.94 -6.66
CA GLU A 272 8.31 -3.66 -8.09
C GLU A 272 8.50 -4.94 -8.92
N TYR A 273 7.72 -5.10 -9.97
CA TYR A 273 7.77 -6.27 -10.85
C TYR A 273 8.33 -5.87 -12.23
N LYS A 274 9.24 -6.66 -12.78
CA LYS A 274 9.69 -6.49 -14.18
C LYS A 274 9.66 -7.82 -14.92
N ALA A 275 9.03 -7.86 -16.09
CA ALA A 275 8.97 -9.05 -16.92
C ALA A 275 10.36 -9.68 -17.12
N ALA A 276 10.46 -11.00 -17.08
CA ALA A 276 11.73 -11.72 -17.16
C ALA A 276 12.56 -11.32 -18.41
N HIS A 277 11.92 -11.07 -19.55
CA HIS A 277 12.62 -10.61 -20.76
C HIS A 277 13.31 -9.22 -20.59
N ARG A 278 12.81 -8.38 -19.68
CA ARG A 278 13.37 -7.05 -19.35
C ARG A 278 14.51 -7.17 -18.35
N LEU A 279 14.29 -7.88 -17.24
CA LEU A 279 15.28 -8.07 -16.17
C LEU A 279 15.63 -9.56 -15.99
N PRO A 280 16.21 -10.25 -17.00
CA PRO A 280 16.50 -11.67 -16.90
C PRO A 280 17.65 -11.94 -15.95
N ALA A 281 17.69 -13.15 -15.41
CA ALA A 281 18.73 -13.66 -14.52
C ALA A 281 20.15 -13.34 -14.98
N ALA A 282 20.41 -13.47 -16.29
CA ALA A 282 21.71 -13.16 -16.90
C ALA A 282 22.12 -11.68 -16.74
N LYS A 283 21.19 -10.72 -16.82
CA LYS A 283 21.50 -9.29 -16.60
C LYS A 283 21.70 -9.00 -15.11
N ILE A 284 20.89 -9.58 -14.23
CA ILE A 284 21.04 -9.43 -12.77
C ILE A 284 22.43 -9.94 -12.36
N ARG A 285 22.79 -11.16 -12.77
CA ARG A 285 24.10 -11.78 -12.52
C ARG A 285 25.24 -10.93 -13.08
N ALA A 286 25.18 -10.53 -14.35
CA ALA A 286 26.23 -9.72 -14.99
C ALA A 286 26.46 -8.33 -14.37
N VAL A 287 25.45 -7.75 -13.68
CA VAL A 287 25.56 -6.44 -13.05
C VAL A 287 25.85 -6.52 -11.55
N LEU A 288 25.44 -7.59 -10.85
CA LEU A 288 25.50 -7.67 -9.38
C LEU A 288 26.45 -8.75 -8.81
N SER A 289 27.01 -9.65 -9.64
CA SER A 289 27.99 -10.67 -9.17
C SER A 289 29.35 -10.10 -8.80
N ALA A 290 29.75 -9.00 -9.44
CA ALA A 290 30.78 -8.11 -8.91
C ALA A 290 30.05 -6.92 -8.26
N PRO A 291 30.41 -6.48 -7.04
CA PRO A 291 29.85 -5.28 -6.44
C PRO A 291 30.03 -4.08 -7.39
N PRO A 292 28.96 -3.39 -7.79
CA PRO A 292 29.07 -2.19 -8.61
C PRO A 292 29.92 -1.11 -7.92
N THR A 293 30.55 -0.24 -8.72
CA THR A 293 31.18 0.95 -8.16
C THR A 293 30.13 1.82 -7.47
N ASP A 294 30.54 2.48 -6.39
CA ASP A 294 29.66 3.27 -5.52
C ASP A 294 28.80 4.29 -6.30
N ASP A 295 29.37 4.89 -7.35
CA ASP A 295 28.72 5.85 -8.27
C ASP A 295 27.81 5.23 -9.35
N PHE A 296 27.37 3.97 -9.19
CA PHE A 296 26.59 3.21 -10.17
C PHE A 296 25.38 3.97 -10.73
N PHE A 297 24.52 4.52 -9.86
CA PHE A 297 23.35 5.30 -10.30
C PHE A 297 23.73 6.67 -10.87
N PRO A 298 24.61 7.50 -10.24
CA PRO A 298 25.14 8.71 -10.87
C PRO A 298 25.71 8.52 -12.28
N ARG A 299 26.36 7.39 -12.58
CA ARG A 299 26.82 7.05 -13.94
C ARG A 299 25.67 6.63 -14.84
N ALA A 300 24.79 5.73 -14.38
CA ALA A 300 23.66 5.25 -15.17
C ALA A 300 22.70 6.38 -15.57
N ALA A 301 22.46 7.35 -14.69
CA ALA A 301 21.64 8.54 -14.94
C ALA A 301 22.28 9.49 -15.97
N LYS A 302 23.62 9.57 -16.03
CA LYS A 302 24.37 10.33 -17.05
C LYS A 302 24.45 9.60 -18.39
N GLN A 303 24.43 8.27 -18.39
CA GLN A 303 24.46 7.42 -19.58
C GLN A 303 23.07 7.22 -20.20
N ASP A 304 21.99 7.59 -19.52
CA ASP A 304 20.64 7.44 -20.03
C ASP A 304 20.41 8.28 -21.30
N GLY A 305 19.98 7.62 -22.38
CA GLY A 305 19.85 8.22 -23.70
C GLY A 305 21.16 8.39 -24.48
N LEU A 306 22.31 7.88 -23.99
CA LEU A 306 23.61 7.96 -24.68
C LEU A 306 24.19 6.57 -24.99
N SER A 307 24.63 6.38 -26.24
CA SER A 307 25.35 5.18 -26.73
C SER A 307 24.57 3.84 -26.69
N SER A 308 25.24 2.77 -27.10
CA SER A 308 24.75 1.38 -27.03
C SER A 308 25.47 0.53 -25.98
N GLU A 309 26.60 0.99 -25.45
CA GLU A 309 27.28 0.37 -24.31
C GLU A 309 26.50 0.67 -23.01
N GLY A 310 26.64 -0.20 -22.00
CA GLY A 310 26.01 0.02 -20.69
C GLY A 310 24.48 -0.14 -20.61
N LYS A 311 23.76 -0.32 -21.73
CA LYS A 311 22.28 -0.48 -21.80
C LYS A 311 21.71 -1.46 -20.77
N GLY A 312 22.41 -2.57 -20.47
CA GLY A 312 22.02 -3.52 -19.43
C GLY A 312 22.06 -2.92 -18.02
N SER A 313 23.19 -2.32 -17.65
CA SER A 313 23.41 -1.67 -16.35
C SER A 313 22.48 -0.48 -16.13
N VAL A 314 22.24 0.34 -17.17
CA VAL A 314 21.26 1.44 -17.12
C VAL A 314 19.85 0.90 -16.85
N LEU A 315 19.44 -0.20 -17.50
CA LEU A 315 18.13 -0.80 -17.27
C LEU A 315 17.98 -1.33 -15.83
N VAL A 316 19.01 -2.00 -15.28
CA VAL A 316 19.02 -2.43 -13.87
C VAL A 316 18.90 -1.23 -12.94
N ALA A 317 19.71 -0.18 -13.14
CA ALA A 317 19.65 1.05 -12.35
C ALA A 317 18.28 1.73 -12.41
N LYS A 318 17.58 1.71 -13.56
CA LYS A 318 16.22 2.25 -13.67
C LYS A 318 15.20 1.48 -12.83
N VAL A 319 15.21 0.14 -12.87
CA VAL A 319 14.26 -0.65 -12.09
C VAL A 319 14.50 -0.49 -10.58
N LEU A 320 15.78 -0.51 -10.15
CA LEU A 320 16.14 -0.27 -8.75
C LEU A 320 15.82 1.17 -8.29
N CYS A 321 16.01 2.17 -9.15
CA CYS A 321 15.64 3.57 -8.90
C CYS A 321 14.13 3.73 -8.71
N GLN A 322 13.31 2.99 -9.46
CA GLN A 322 11.86 3.03 -9.30
C GLN A 322 11.43 2.50 -7.92
N ALA A 323 11.93 1.35 -7.50
CA ALA A 323 11.66 0.80 -6.16
C ALA A 323 12.17 1.72 -5.04
N TYR A 324 13.43 2.14 -5.11
CA TYR A 324 14.06 3.05 -4.16
C TYR A 324 13.30 4.38 -4.00
N HIS A 325 12.83 4.96 -5.10
CA HIS A 325 12.06 6.20 -5.06
C HIS A 325 10.80 6.05 -4.20
N TYR A 326 10.09 4.92 -4.33
CA TYR A 326 8.91 4.65 -3.51
C TYR A 326 9.28 4.37 -2.05
N MET A 327 10.35 3.62 -1.78
CA MET A 327 10.86 3.38 -0.42
C MET A 327 11.10 4.71 0.31
N VAL A 328 11.80 5.66 -0.32
CA VAL A 328 12.07 6.98 0.26
C VAL A 328 10.79 7.82 0.40
N THR A 329 9.92 7.89 -0.61
CA THR A 329 8.75 8.78 -0.57
C THR A 329 7.58 8.26 0.27
N SER A 330 7.58 6.97 0.64
CA SER A 330 6.63 6.37 1.59
C SER A 330 7.22 6.07 2.97
N GLY A 331 8.52 6.35 3.17
CA GLY A 331 9.20 6.15 4.45
C GLY A 331 9.45 4.68 4.83
N LEU A 332 9.55 3.76 3.87
CA LEU A 332 9.79 2.34 4.14
C LEU A 332 11.29 1.99 4.07
N GLU A 333 11.80 1.33 5.11
CA GLU A 333 13.19 0.85 5.14
C GLU A 333 13.44 -0.26 4.11
N PHE A 334 12.44 -1.10 3.84
CA PHE A 334 12.58 -2.35 3.10
C PHE A 334 11.66 -2.43 1.87
N GLY A 335 12.15 -3.11 0.84
CA GLY A 335 11.40 -3.38 -0.39
C GLY A 335 12.07 -4.44 -1.25
N TYR A 336 11.48 -4.80 -2.39
CA TYR A 336 12.10 -5.74 -3.32
C TYR A 336 11.74 -5.51 -4.79
N VAL A 337 12.55 -6.08 -5.68
CA VAL A 337 12.30 -6.19 -7.11
C VAL A 337 12.23 -7.66 -7.50
N ALA A 338 11.17 -8.09 -8.19
CA ALA A 338 11.00 -9.46 -8.65
C ALA A 338 10.81 -9.56 -10.18
N SER A 339 11.37 -10.62 -10.78
CA SER A 339 11.43 -10.80 -12.23
C SER A 339 11.13 -12.22 -12.72
N GLY A 340 10.58 -13.07 -11.86
CA GLY A 340 10.37 -14.50 -12.14
C GLY A 340 11.66 -15.31 -11.99
N GLU A 341 12.67 -15.05 -12.82
CA GLU A 341 14.00 -15.70 -12.74
C GLU A 341 14.89 -15.17 -11.60
N GLY A 342 14.52 -14.06 -10.96
CA GLY A 342 15.34 -13.44 -9.92
C GLY A 342 14.59 -12.47 -9.02
N LEU A 343 15.18 -12.27 -7.83
CA LEU A 343 14.66 -11.48 -6.72
C LEU A 343 15.80 -10.62 -6.15
N VAL A 344 15.58 -9.32 -6.00
CA VAL A 344 16.53 -8.39 -5.37
C VAL A 344 15.84 -7.75 -4.17
N LEU A 345 16.35 -8.00 -2.97
CA LEU A 345 15.85 -7.37 -1.75
C LEU A 345 16.64 -6.09 -1.48
N LEU A 346 15.95 -5.06 -1.00
CA LEU A 346 16.46 -3.70 -0.90
C LEU A 346 16.27 -3.14 0.51
N ARG A 347 17.26 -2.35 0.95
CA ARG A 347 17.24 -1.64 2.25
C ARG A 347 17.74 -0.20 2.10
N VAL A 348 17.03 0.76 2.70
CA VAL A 348 17.43 2.17 2.85
C VAL A 348 17.59 2.51 4.34
N PRO A 349 18.83 2.61 4.86
CA PRO A 349 19.08 2.92 6.27
C PRO A 349 18.56 4.30 6.67
N GLU A 350 18.10 4.43 7.92
CA GLU A 350 17.65 5.72 8.47
C GLU A 350 18.74 6.80 8.45
N THR A 351 19.98 6.39 8.70
CA THR A 351 21.14 7.26 8.87
C THR A 351 21.73 7.79 7.56
N ASP A 352 21.46 7.13 6.43
CA ASP A 352 21.86 7.61 5.10
C ASP A 352 20.88 7.17 4.01
N ALA A 353 19.93 8.04 3.70
CA ALA A 353 19.02 7.87 2.58
C ALA A 353 19.74 7.80 1.21
N ASN A 354 21.00 8.25 1.09
CA ASN A 354 21.75 8.19 -0.17
C ASN A 354 22.27 6.78 -0.49
N THR A 355 22.33 5.88 0.49
CA THR A 355 22.79 4.50 0.29
C THR A 355 21.60 3.54 0.11
N LEU A 356 21.58 2.85 -1.03
CA LEU A 356 20.75 1.67 -1.23
C LEU A 356 21.60 0.41 -0.99
N HIS A 357 21.22 -0.36 0.03
CA HIS A 357 21.75 -1.70 0.24
C HIS A 357 20.95 -2.74 -0.54
N TYR A 358 21.62 -3.76 -1.07
CA TYR A 358 20.98 -4.85 -1.82
C TYR A 358 21.53 -6.23 -1.46
N VAL A 359 20.66 -7.23 -1.59
CA VAL A 359 21.03 -8.65 -1.77
C VAL A 359 20.21 -9.19 -2.95
N TRP A 360 20.77 -10.12 -3.72
CA TRP A 360 20.15 -10.60 -4.96
C TRP A 360 20.24 -12.12 -5.09
N PHE A 361 19.20 -12.69 -5.67
CA PHE A 361 19.04 -14.11 -5.90
C PHE A 361 18.62 -14.35 -7.35
N VAL A 362 19.12 -15.42 -7.95
CA VAL A 362 18.73 -15.88 -9.28
C VAL A 362 18.37 -17.35 -9.15
N PHE A 363 17.14 -17.68 -9.55
CA PHE A 363 16.58 -19.02 -9.50
C PHE A 363 16.60 -19.57 -10.93
N PRO A 364 17.53 -20.47 -11.29
CA PRO A 364 17.61 -21.00 -12.65
C PRO A 364 16.37 -21.83 -12.96
N SER A 365 15.58 -21.40 -13.94
CA SER A 365 14.55 -22.26 -14.55
C SER A 365 15.23 -23.38 -15.36
N ALA A 366 14.62 -24.57 -15.38
CA ALA A 366 15.15 -25.76 -16.07
C ALA A 366 15.21 -25.61 -17.61
N SER A 367 14.66 -24.52 -18.18
CA SER A 367 14.63 -24.27 -19.62
C SER A 367 15.92 -23.61 -20.17
N VAL A 368 17.08 -24.25 -19.96
CA VAL A 368 18.34 -23.89 -20.64
C VAL A 368 18.76 -25.02 -21.58
N PRO A 369 18.44 -24.94 -22.89
CA PRO A 369 18.85 -25.94 -23.86
C PRO A 369 20.38 -26.00 -23.95
N GLY A 370 20.96 -27.19 -23.72
CA GLY A 370 22.41 -27.42 -23.80
C GLY A 370 23.15 -27.52 -22.45
N ALA A 371 22.45 -27.54 -21.31
CA ALA A 371 23.01 -28.06 -20.07
C ALA A 371 22.79 -29.59 -20.02
N GLU A 372 23.87 -30.38 -20.06
CA GLU A 372 23.77 -31.85 -20.18
C GLU A 372 23.42 -32.55 -18.85
N ASP A 373 23.64 -31.90 -17.70
CA ASP A 373 23.10 -32.33 -16.39
C ASP A 373 21.73 -31.68 -16.12
N ASN A 374 20.65 -32.29 -16.61
CA ASN A 374 19.29 -31.79 -16.40
C ASN A 374 18.68 -32.19 -15.03
N THR A 375 19.52 -32.49 -14.04
CA THR A 375 19.11 -32.72 -12.65
C THR A 375 19.29 -31.46 -11.82
N ALA A 376 18.33 -30.55 -11.91
CA ALA A 376 18.27 -29.39 -11.03
C ALA A 376 18.13 -29.87 -9.57
N VAL A 377 19.21 -29.75 -8.78
CA VAL A 377 19.21 -30.13 -7.36
C VAL A 377 18.12 -29.33 -6.64
N PRO A 378 17.19 -29.98 -5.92
CA PRO A 378 16.17 -29.27 -5.16
C PRO A 378 16.81 -28.29 -4.19
N ARG A 379 16.36 -27.03 -4.19
CA ARG A 379 16.87 -26.03 -3.25
C ARG A 379 16.41 -26.37 -1.84
N GLU A 380 17.30 -26.20 -0.86
CA GLU A 380 16.92 -26.38 0.54
C GLU A 380 15.90 -25.30 0.96
N PRO A 381 14.99 -25.58 1.92
CA PRO A 381 13.89 -24.68 2.27
C PRO A 381 14.30 -23.24 2.58
N GLN A 382 15.44 -23.04 3.23
CA GLN A 382 15.99 -21.72 3.53
C GLN A 382 16.30 -20.93 2.24
N ASP A 383 16.82 -21.60 1.21
CA ASP A 383 17.35 -21.02 -0.03
C ASP A 383 16.27 -20.89 -1.12
N THR A 384 15.06 -20.52 -0.70
CA THR A 384 13.90 -20.30 -1.57
C THR A 384 13.46 -18.85 -1.55
N ALA A 385 12.88 -18.39 -2.67
CA ALA A 385 12.31 -17.04 -2.77
C ALA A 385 11.25 -16.77 -1.66
N VAL A 386 10.49 -17.81 -1.28
CA VAL A 386 9.52 -17.78 -0.18
C VAL A 386 10.20 -17.42 1.15
N SER A 387 11.26 -18.14 1.51
CA SER A 387 11.98 -17.96 2.77
C SER A 387 12.72 -16.63 2.83
N TYR A 388 13.35 -16.18 1.74
CA TYR A 388 13.97 -14.85 1.68
C TYR A 388 12.93 -13.72 1.83
N LEU A 389 11.75 -13.82 1.19
CA LEU A 389 10.68 -12.84 1.37
C LEU A 389 10.03 -12.90 2.76
N ALA A 390 9.93 -14.10 3.36
CA ALA A 390 9.47 -14.26 4.74
C ALA A 390 10.41 -13.56 5.73
N SER A 391 11.73 -13.75 5.62
CA SER A 391 12.71 -13.04 6.44
C SER A 391 12.67 -11.52 6.23
N LEU A 392 12.54 -11.04 4.99
CA LEU A 392 12.37 -9.60 4.72
C LEU A 392 11.08 -9.06 5.36
N SER A 393 10.01 -9.85 5.35
CA SER A 393 8.73 -9.47 5.96
C SER A 393 8.81 -9.42 7.49
N MET A 394 9.62 -10.27 8.14
CA MET A 394 9.91 -10.14 9.58
C MET A 394 10.65 -8.84 9.90
N LEU A 395 11.75 -8.56 9.17
CA LEU A 395 12.51 -7.32 9.32
C LEU A 395 11.65 -6.06 9.10
N ALA A 396 10.67 -6.14 8.21
CA ALA A 396 9.73 -5.06 7.93
C ALA A 396 8.60 -4.91 8.96
N LEU A 397 8.29 -5.94 9.74
CA LEU A 397 7.40 -5.86 10.90
C LEU A 397 8.09 -5.24 12.11
N ASP A 398 9.39 -5.49 12.26
CA ASP A 398 10.24 -4.92 13.32
C ASP A 398 10.70 -3.47 13.02
N SER A 399 10.51 -2.99 11.79
CA SER A 399 10.93 -1.64 11.36
C SER A 399 9.80 -0.62 11.53
N THR A 400 10.11 0.52 12.13
CA THR A 400 9.21 1.67 12.20
C THR A 400 9.25 2.47 10.90
N PRO A 401 8.12 2.75 10.24
CA PRO A 401 8.05 3.69 9.12
C PRO A 401 8.67 5.04 9.46
N ARG A 402 9.42 5.62 8.52
CA ARG A 402 10.08 6.92 8.68
C ARG A 402 9.04 8.04 8.73
N SER A 403 9.32 9.07 9.51
CA SER A 403 8.42 10.21 9.68
C SER A 403 8.34 11.11 8.45
N SER A 404 7.28 11.93 8.40
CA SER A 404 7.14 12.96 7.36
C SER A 404 8.35 13.91 7.35
N GLU A 405 8.88 14.24 8.54
CA GLU A 405 10.10 15.04 8.65
C GLU A 405 11.31 14.34 8.03
N TRP A 406 11.56 13.04 8.31
CA TRP A 406 12.65 12.28 7.66
C TRP A 406 12.49 12.21 6.14
N ILE A 407 11.28 11.99 5.64
CA ILE A 407 11.00 11.92 4.19
C ILE A 407 11.30 13.26 3.53
N SER A 408 10.78 14.37 4.10
CA SER A 408 11.08 15.74 3.64
C SER A 408 12.59 16.03 3.62
N ASP A 409 13.29 15.63 4.69
CA ASP A 409 14.73 15.83 4.81
C ASP A 409 15.51 15.03 3.76
N ALA A 410 15.11 13.77 3.50
CA ALA A 410 15.71 12.92 2.47
C ALA A 410 15.48 13.50 1.06
N ILE A 411 14.24 13.79 0.68
CA ILE A 411 13.91 14.29 -0.67
C ILE A 411 14.51 15.68 -0.98
N SER A 412 14.83 16.48 0.06
CA SER A 412 15.52 17.77 -0.11
C SER A 412 16.99 17.63 -0.52
N ARG A 413 17.62 16.50 -0.17
CA ARG A 413 19.05 16.22 -0.44
C ARG A 413 19.26 15.37 -1.69
N LEU A 414 18.32 14.46 -1.97
CA LEU A 414 18.46 13.45 -3.02
C LEU A 414 18.34 14.00 -4.43
N GLN A 415 19.20 13.48 -5.31
CA GLN A 415 19.20 13.84 -6.72
C GLN A 415 18.07 13.13 -7.48
N ARG A 416 17.52 13.81 -8.48
CA ARG A 416 16.47 13.26 -9.38
C ARG A 416 17.09 12.78 -10.68
N TRP A 417 16.60 11.66 -11.20
CA TRP A 417 16.99 11.12 -12.50
C TRP A 417 16.59 12.11 -13.60
N PRO A 418 17.45 12.39 -14.61
CA PRO A 418 17.13 13.34 -15.67
C PRO A 418 15.77 13.07 -16.33
N GLY A 419 14.91 14.09 -16.35
CA GLY A 419 13.68 14.04 -17.14
C GLY A 419 13.98 13.91 -18.64
N PRO A 420 13.08 13.33 -19.45
CA PRO A 420 13.19 13.45 -20.89
C PRO A 420 13.26 14.94 -21.25
N LYS A 421 14.28 15.35 -22.00
CA LYS A 421 14.41 16.74 -22.44
C LYS A 421 13.20 17.09 -23.30
N VAL A 422 12.25 17.82 -22.73
CA VAL A 422 11.21 18.49 -23.51
C VAL A 422 11.95 19.34 -24.53
N ALA A 423 11.74 19.05 -25.81
CA ALA A 423 12.23 19.90 -26.87
C ALA A 423 11.44 21.21 -26.80
N THR A 424 11.96 22.16 -26.01
CA THR A 424 11.58 23.56 -26.12
C THR A 424 11.96 24.01 -27.52
N ALA A 425 11.00 23.90 -28.45
CA ALA A 425 11.09 24.57 -29.73
C ALA A 425 11.43 26.03 -29.43
N SER A 426 12.61 26.48 -29.88
CA SER A 426 13.04 27.86 -29.68
C SER A 426 11.91 28.76 -30.17
N PRO A 427 11.47 29.77 -29.37
CA PRO A 427 10.31 30.56 -29.73
C PRO A 427 10.55 31.23 -31.08
N ALA A 428 9.85 30.72 -32.11
CA ALA A 428 9.92 31.26 -33.46
C ALA A 428 9.59 32.75 -33.37
N THR A 429 10.49 33.60 -33.86
CA THR A 429 10.51 35.01 -33.49
C THR A 429 9.25 35.72 -33.98
N GLY A 430 8.28 35.87 -33.07
CA GLY A 430 7.07 36.64 -33.31
C GLY A 430 7.43 38.08 -33.71
N PRO A 431 6.65 38.70 -34.60
CA PRO A 431 7.03 39.96 -35.22
C PRO A 431 7.22 41.07 -34.19
N GLN A 432 8.46 41.56 -34.07
CA GLN A 432 8.83 42.69 -33.23
C GLN A 432 8.07 43.95 -33.66
N LEU A 433 7.11 44.39 -32.84
CA LEU A 433 6.49 45.70 -32.96
C LEU A 433 7.53 46.80 -32.67
N ARG A 434 8.24 47.22 -33.72
CA ARG A 434 9.17 48.36 -33.64
C ARG A 434 8.43 49.61 -33.17
N ARG A 435 8.92 50.22 -32.09
CA ARG A 435 8.69 51.65 -31.85
C ARG A 435 9.49 52.46 -32.88
N PRO A 436 8.99 53.64 -33.30
CA PRO A 436 9.65 54.42 -34.33
C PRO A 436 10.88 55.14 -33.76
N ASP A 437 12.00 55.02 -34.45
CA ASP A 437 13.10 55.98 -34.37
C ASP A 437 13.60 56.31 -35.79
N ARG A 438 14.29 57.44 -35.91
CA ARG A 438 14.42 58.21 -37.15
C ARG A 438 15.60 57.83 -38.06
N ASP A 439 15.39 58.17 -39.34
CA ASP A 439 16.36 58.60 -40.36
C ASP A 439 17.60 57.74 -40.71
N GLY A 440 17.62 57.27 -41.97
CA GLY A 440 18.76 57.56 -42.87
C GLY A 440 19.72 56.42 -43.27
N GLY A 441 19.62 55.95 -44.51
CA GLY A 441 20.60 55.06 -45.18
C GLY A 441 20.50 53.57 -44.78
N GLY A 442 20.75 52.58 -45.64
CA GLY A 442 21.36 52.59 -46.98
C GLY A 442 22.83 52.16 -46.92
N GLY A 443 23.25 51.02 -47.48
CA GLY A 443 22.52 49.98 -48.23
C GLY A 443 23.27 48.63 -48.22
N ASP A 444 23.10 47.83 -49.28
CA ASP A 444 23.86 46.62 -49.71
C ASP A 444 24.87 46.01 -48.73
N GLY A 445 24.67 44.80 -48.21
CA GLY A 445 25.00 43.55 -48.92
C GLY A 445 26.13 42.82 -48.18
N GLY A 446 26.50 41.56 -48.44
CA GLY A 446 25.92 40.54 -49.32
C GLY A 446 26.84 39.29 -49.38
N GLY A 447 26.33 38.11 -49.04
CA GLY A 447 27.10 36.84 -49.02
C GLY A 447 28.05 36.66 -47.81
N GLY A 448 28.58 35.46 -47.54
CA GLY A 448 28.21 34.17 -48.13
C GLY A 448 29.24 33.05 -47.93
N GLY A 449 28.88 31.99 -47.19
CA GLY A 449 29.65 30.73 -47.10
C GLY A 449 31.00 30.80 -46.36
N ALA A 450 31.81 29.73 -46.32
CA ALA A 450 31.52 28.29 -46.44
C ALA A 450 32.78 27.47 -46.04
N GLY A 451 32.60 26.24 -45.56
CA GLY A 451 33.69 25.35 -45.14
C GLY A 451 34.31 25.72 -43.78
N GLY A 452 35.05 24.84 -43.10
CA GLY A 452 35.46 23.48 -43.45
C GLY A 452 36.89 23.26 -42.91
N ASN A 453 37.05 22.71 -41.70
CA ASN A 453 37.23 21.28 -41.38
C ASN A 453 38.72 20.87 -41.41
N ASP A 454 39.09 19.86 -40.61
CA ASP A 454 40.45 19.33 -40.44
C ASP A 454 41.48 20.30 -39.79
N GLY A 455 42.50 19.84 -39.06
CA GLY A 455 42.72 18.48 -38.55
C GLY A 455 44.06 18.29 -37.81
N GLN A 456 44.01 17.58 -36.68
CA GLN A 456 45.09 16.81 -36.05
C GLN A 456 46.33 17.49 -35.40
N SER A 457 46.69 16.93 -34.23
CA SER A 457 48.06 16.59 -33.77
C SER A 457 49.07 17.63 -33.24
N ALA A 458 49.13 17.66 -31.90
CA ALA A 458 50.28 17.18 -31.09
C ALA A 458 51.42 18.13 -30.66
N SER A 459 52.24 17.59 -29.73
CA SER A 459 53.51 18.09 -29.14
C SER A 459 53.42 18.89 -27.82
N LYS A 460 54.38 18.62 -26.92
CA LYS A 460 54.62 19.28 -25.61
C LYS A 460 55.88 20.15 -25.71
N GLY A 461 56.03 21.23 -24.93
CA GLY A 461 57.31 21.97 -24.90
C GLY A 461 57.43 23.27 -24.09
N LEU A 462 57.43 23.16 -22.75
CA LEU A 462 58.13 23.99 -21.74
C LEU A 462 58.64 25.44 -22.06
N ALA A 463 58.13 26.39 -21.25
CA ALA A 463 58.86 27.51 -20.59
C ALA A 463 59.40 28.70 -21.45
N THR A 464 59.74 29.90 -20.91
CA THR A 464 60.01 30.32 -19.52
C THR A 464 59.73 31.83 -19.23
N GLU A 465 59.03 32.13 -18.12
CA GLU A 465 59.10 33.28 -17.18
C GLU A 465 59.06 34.81 -17.56
N GLN A 466 58.82 35.59 -16.48
CA GLN A 466 58.96 37.04 -16.22
C GLN A 466 57.71 37.92 -16.49
N SER A 467 57.25 38.80 -15.58
CA SER A 467 57.74 39.16 -14.23
C SER A 467 56.60 39.53 -13.23
N ALA A 468 56.97 39.83 -11.98
CA ALA A 468 56.11 39.99 -10.80
C ALA A 468 55.83 41.49 -10.43
N ALA A 469 55.32 41.93 -9.26
CA ALA A 469 55.14 41.31 -7.95
C ALA A 469 54.19 42.12 -7.02
N HIS A 470 53.64 41.47 -5.97
CA HIS A 470 53.47 41.93 -4.56
C HIS A 470 52.52 40.94 -3.81
N ARG A 471 52.62 40.67 -2.49
CA ARG A 471 53.71 40.74 -1.49
C ARG A 471 53.36 39.74 -0.33
N GLY A 472 54.32 39.37 0.53
CA GLY A 472 54.08 38.54 1.74
C GLY A 472 53.73 39.35 3.01
N VAL A 473 53.85 38.85 4.25
CA VAL A 473 54.65 37.70 4.77
C VAL A 473 54.03 37.12 6.07
N LYS A 474 54.30 35.84 6.40
CA LYS A 474 53.91 35.16 7.66
C LYS A 474 54.84 35.47 8.85
N ARG A 475 54.35 35.42 10.10
CA ARG A 475 55.20 35.15 11.29
C ARG A 475 54.41 34.48 12.43
N ALA A 476 55.09 33.88 13.40
CA ALA A 476 54.49 33.11 14.50
C ALA A 476 55.28 33.22 15.82
N ARG A 477 54.59 32.92 16.94
CA ARG A 477 55.08 32.64 18.31
C ARG A 477 55.93 33.70 19.03
N ARG A 478 55.40 34.22 20.15
CA ARG A 478 56.00 34.03 21.49
C ARG A 478 54.93 34.17 22.59
N SER A 479 55.34 33.93 23.84
CA SER A 479 54.51 33.89 25.05
C SER A 479 55.23 34.65 26.15
N GLU A 480 54.52 35.44 26.96
CA GLU A 480 54.85 35.82 28.35
C GLU A 480 53.56 36.41 28.98
N GLN A 481 53.06 35.79 30.06
CA GLN A 481 53.18 36.22 31.46
C GLN A 481 52.37 37.48 31.83
N ALA A 482 51.39 37.29 32.72
CA ALA A 482 50.67 38.35 33.42
C ALA A 482 51.02 38.34 34.92
N GLY A 483 51.36 39.49 35.49
CA GLY A 483 51.56 39.67 36.94
C GLY A 483 50.26 40.13 37.62
N ASN A 484 50.02 39.67 38.85
CA ASN A 484 48.79 39.96 39.59
C ASN A 484 49.02 39.84 41.11
N ASN A 485 48.49 40.76 41.92
CA ASN A 485 48.31 40.66 43.39
C ASN A 485 47.79 41.99 44.00
N PRO A 486 47.23 42.01 45.23
CA PRO A 486 46.67 40.89 46.01
C PRO A 486 45.29 41.18 46.69
N SER A 487 44.57 40.12 47.07
CA SER A 487 43.55 40.05 48.15
C SER A 487 42.26 40.90 48.04
N THR A 488 41.04 40.44 48.34
CA THR A 488 40.47 39.13 48.79
C THR A 488 38.95 39.11 48.38
N THR A 489 37.95 38.34 48.84
CA THR A 489 37.72 37.47 50.03
C THR A 489 36.55 36.48 49.77
N THR A 490 36.38 35.48 50.66
CA THR A 490 35.12 34.77 50.99
C THR A 490 34.31 34.04 49.89
N THR A 491 34.73 32.79 49.64
CA THR A 491 33.92 31.56 49.79
C THR A 491 32.43 31.53 49.36
N THR A 492 32.12 30.75 48.31
CA THR A 492 31.05 29.72 48.34
C THR A 492 31.30 28.66 47.24
N ARG A 493 30.77 27.44 47.41
CA ARG A 493 30.99 26.29 46.49
C ARG A 493 29.73 25.93 45.72
N THR A 494 29.82 25.91 44.40
CA THR A 494 28.87 25.23 43.49
C THR A 494 29.67 24.36 42.49
N PRO A 495 29.20 23.14 42.17
CA PRO A 495 29.88 22.27 41.21
C PRO A 495 29.76 22.81 39.78
N ALA A 496 30.79 22.60 38.95
CA ALA A 496 30.79 23.05 37.57
C ALA A 496 29.83 22.22 36.71
N VAL A 497 28.92 22.90 36.01
CA VAL A 497 28.12 22.30 34.93
C VAL A 497 29.00 22.23 33.68
N THR A 498 29.25 21.03 33.17
CA THR A 498 29.87 20.83 31.85
C THR A 498 28.97 21.40 30.75
N PRO A 499 29.52 22.06 29.72
CA PRO A 499 28.72 22.52 28.59
C PRO A 499 28.13 21.31 27.87
N SER A 500 26.83 21.12 27.98
CA SER A 500 26.11 20.05 27.32
C SER A 500 26.12 20.27 25.80
N THR A 501 26.62 19.28 25.07
CA THR A 501 26.37 19.15 23.63
C THR A 501 24.87 19.34 23.38
N PRO A 502 24.44 20.14 22.39
CA PRO A 502 23.02 20.28 22.09
C PRO A 502 22.46 18.90 21.76
N SER A 503 21.56 18.40 22.62
CA SER A 503 20.88 17.14 22.40
C SER A 503 20.13 17.21 21.06
N PRO A 504 20.11 16.12 20.27
CA PRO A 504 19.27 16.09 19.07
C PRO A 504 17.84 16.42 19.51
N ARG A 505 17.22 17.38 18.82
CA ARG A 505 15.82 17.74 19.08
C ARG A 505 15.03 16.44 18.97
N ARG A 506 14.37 16.02 20.05
CA ARG A 506 13.49 14.85 19.98
C ARG A 506 12.46 15.15 18.89
N PHE A 507 12.48 14.33 17.85
CA PHE A 507 11.38 14.24 16.93
C PHE A 507 10.16 13.69 17.71
N ILE A 508 8.99 14.27 17.49
CA ILE A 508 7.79 14.02 18.28
C ILE A 508 6.65 13.68 17.34
N VAL A 509 6.24 12.41 17.32
CA VAL A 509 4.94 12.00 16.77
C VAL A 509 3.94 12.12 17.91
N GLU A 510 3.02 13.08 17.80
CA GLU A 510 1.95 13.31 18.76
C GLU A 510 0.67 13.53 17.96
N PRO A 511 -0.15 12.49 17.71
CA PRO A 511 -1.40 12.66 16.99
C PRO A 511 -2.37 13.55 17.79
N PRO A 512 -3.27 14.29 17.13
CA PRO A 512 -4.17 15.24 17.79
C PRO A 512 -5.20 14.50 18.65
N THR A 513 -4.93 14.41 19.96
CA THR A 513 -5.77 13.66 20.93
C THR A 513 -7.08 14.35 21.27
N LEU A 514 -7.17 15.69 21.09
CA LEU A 514 -8.36 16.46 21.46
C LEU A 514 -9.59 16.07 20.61
N PRO A 515 -10.81 16.19 21.15
CA PRO A 515 -12.03 16.15 20.35
C PRO A 515 -12.11 17.36 19.42
N TYR A 516 -12.93 17.27 18.37
CA TYR A 516 -13.19 18.40 17.47
C TYR A 516 -13.90 19.56 18.21
N CYS A 517 -13.60 20.79 17.81
CA CYS A 517 -14.31 21.98 18.26
C CYS A 517 -15.73 22.01 17.68
N THR A 518 -16.66 22.58 18.45
CA THR A 518 -18.05 22.78 18.03
C THR A 518 -18.16 23.75 16.84
N GLN A 519 -19.22 23.57 16.05
CA GLN A 519 -19.62 24.47 14.96
C GLN A 519 -19.79 25.89 15.51
N ALA A 520 -20.53 26.07 16.61
CA ALA A 520 -20.71 27.36 17.26
C ALA A 520 -19.37 28.04 17.64
N CYS A 521 -18.39 27.27 18.14
CA CYS A 521 -17.05 27.78 18.47
C CYS A 521 -16.27 28.23 17.23
N LEU A 522 -16.24 27.42 16.18
CA LEU A 522 -15.50 27.76 14.95
C LEU A 522 -16.17 28.89 14.16
N HIS A 523 -17.49 29.04 14.26
CA HIS A 523 -18.21 30.19 13.72
C HIS A 523 -17.88 31.46 14.52
N GLY A 524 -17.80 31.35 15.85
CA GLY A 524 -17.37 32.45 16.72
C GLY A 524 -15.94 32.92 16.42
N LEU A 525 -15.02 31.99 16.14
CA LEU A 525 -13.65 32.25 15.72
C LEU A 525 -13.56 33.04 14.39
N VAL A 526 -14.43 32.72 13.43
CA VAL A 526 -14.48 33.40 12.12
C VAL A 526 -15.11 34.79 12.24
N CYS A 527 -16.24 34.90 12.95
CA CYS A 527 -17.01 36.13 13.06
C CYS A 527 -16.57 37.08 14.20
N GLY A 528 -15.58 36.69 15.02
CA GLY A 528 -15.07 37.49 16.14
C GLY A 528 -15.99 37.56 17.37
N LEU A 529 -16.96 36.64 17.46
CA LEU A 529 -17.96 36.53 18.51
C LEU A 529 -17.36 35.91 19.80
N PRO A 530 -18.14 35.78 20.89
CA PRO A 530 -17.68 35.06 22.08
C PRO A 530 -17.43 33.57 21.84
N LEU A 531 -16.58 32.99 22.70
CA LEU A 531 -16.35 31.55 22.78
C LEU A 531 -17.63 30.79 23.13
N ASP A 532 -17.86 29.66 22.46
CA ASP A 532 -18.90 28.71 22.84
C ASP A 532 -18.44 27.85 24.04
N ASN A 533 -19.15 28.00 25.16
CA ASN A 533 -18.91 27.26 26.39
C ASN A 533 -19.25 25.75 26.28
N LYS A 534 -19.93 25.30 25.22
CA LYS A 534 -20.14 23.87 24.93
C LYS A 534 -18.96 23.23 24.18
N CYS A 535 -18.03 24.02 23.64
CA CYS A 535 -16.83 23.47 22.99
C CYS A 535 -16.01 22.68 24.01
N PRO A 536 -15.69 21.39 23.76
CA PRO A 536 -14.90 20.59 24.70
C PRO A 536 -13.49 21.16 24.94
N ASN A 537 -13.00 21.99 24.02
CA ASN A 537 -11.69 22.63 24.09
C ASN A 537 -11.76 24.11 24.57
N ALA A 538 -12.93 24.61 24.99
CA ALA A 538 -13.14 26.02 25.36
C ALA A 538 -12.15 26.56 26.40
N THR A 539 -11.80 25.74 27.39
CA THR A 539 -10.84 26.08 28.45
C THR A 539 -9.43 26.31 27.90
N LEU A 540 -9.01 25.56 26.88
CA LEU A 540 -7.73 25.74 26.19
C LEU A 540 -7.73 27.01 25.35
N HIS A 541 -8.83 27.30 24.64
CA HIS A 541 -8.98 28.52 23.84
C HIS A 541 -8.91 29.78 24.72
N ALA A 542 -9.53 29.73 25.90
CA ALA A 542 -9.53 30.82 26.88
C ALA A 542 -8.15 30.97 27.57
N ALA A 543 -7.51 29.87 27.96
CA ALA A 543 -6.20 29.88 28.62
C ALA A 543 -5.05 30.35 27.71
N ALA A 544 -5.19 30.19 26.39
CA ALA A 544 -4.24 30.70 25.40
C ALA A 544 -4.44 32.19 25.05
N GLY A 545 -5.45 32.85 25.64
CA GLY A 545 -5.71 34.28 25.44
C GLY A 545 -4.67 35.17 26.14
N PRO A 546 -4.52 36.45 25.73
CA PRO A 546 -3.61 37.38 26.41
C PRO A 546 -3.98 37.54 27.89
N CYS A 547 -3.01 37.33 28.79
CA CYS A 547 -3.18 37.44 30.23
C CYS A 547 -3.52 38.87 30.69
N SER A 548 -4.79 39.25 30.61
CA SER A 548 -5.27 40.59 30.97
C SER A 548 -6.67 40.52 31.59
N SER A 549 -6.79 41.04 32.82
CA SER A 549 -7.99 41.10 33.67
C SER A 549 -8.56 39.75 34.16
N SER A 550 -8.96 39.73 35.43
CA SER A 550 -9.38 38.53 36.18
C SER A 550 -10.88 38.26 36.10
N VAL A 551 -11.45 38.31 34.90
CA VAL A 551 -12.84 37.91 34.60
C VAL A 551 -12.79 37.06 33.33
N GLY A 552 -13.52 35.93 33.32
CA GLY A 552 -13.31 34.84 32.35
C GLY A 552 -13.18 35.30 30.90
N ALA A 553 -12.12 34.84 30.22
CA ALA A 553 -11.82 35.21 28.84
C ALA A 553 -12.87 34.63 27.88
N THR A 554 -13.91 35.40 27.60
CA THR A 554 -15.04 35.02 26.71
C THR A 554 -14.72 35.15 25.22
N ARG A 555 -13.47 35.37 24.82
CA ARG A 555 -13.09 35.65 23.42
C ARG A 555 -11.97 34.73 22.95
N HIS A 556 -11.99 34.42 21.66
CA HIS A 556 -10.96 33.62 21.00
C HIS A 556 -9.58 34.28 21.08
N ALA A 557 -8.57 33.51 21.46
CA ALA A 557 -7.17 33.92 21.51
C ALA A 557 -6.53 34.20 20.12
N LEU A 558 -7.14 33.70 19.05
CA LEU A 558 -6.69 33.79 17.66
C LEU A 558 -7.87 34.25 16.80
N THR A 559 -7.60 34.85 15.64
CA THR A 559 -8.59 34.92 14.54
C THR A 559 -8.46 33.72 13.61
N ALA A 560 -9.41 33.51 12.70
CA ALA A 560 -9.27 32.53 11.63
C ALA A 560 -8.02 32.75 10.74
N ARG A 561 -7.51 33.99 10.61
CA ARG A 561 -6.24 34.28 9.93
C ARG A 561 -5.05 33.73 10.72
N ASP A 562 -5.05 33.92 12.02
CA ASP A 562 -3.94 33.51 12.88
C ASP A 562 -3.92 31.99 13.05
N VAL A 563 -5.09 31.34 13.12
CA VAL A 563 -5.20 29.86 13.03
C VAL A 563 -4.56 29.34 11.74
N ARG A 564 -4.86 29.92 10.57
CA ARG A 564 -4.20 29.54 9.31
C ARG A 564 -2.67 29.72 9.38
N ALA A 565 -2.18 30.83 9.93
CA ALA A 565 -0.75 31.08 10.09
C ALA A 565 -0.08 30.09 11.07
N CYS A 566 -0.74 29.76 12.18
CA CYS A 566 -0.27 28.76 13.14
C CYS A 566 -0.22 27.35 12.54
N VAL A 567 -1.20 26.95 11.73
CA VAL A 567 -1.17 25.65 11.05
C VAL A 567 0.00 25.56 10.07
N VAL A 568 0.23 26.58 9.23
CA VAL A 568 1.40 26.61 8.34
C VAL A 568 2.70 26.53 9.16
N ALA A 569 2.86 27.38 10.18
CA ALA A 569 4.08 27.45 10.98
C ALA A 569 4.32 26.19 11.85
N GLN A 570 3.29 25.50 12.34
CA GLN A 570 3.47 24.27 13.11
C GLN A 570 3.89 23.11 12.20
N LEU A 571 3.29 22.97 11.01
CA LEU A 571 3.64 21.93 10.04
C LEU A 571 5.01 22.17 9.39
N ALA A 572 5.36 23.43 9.11
CA ALA A 572 6.70 23.86 8.71
C ALA A 572 7.78 23.49 9.75
N LYS A 573 7.39 23.35 11.03
CA LYS A 573 8.26 22.90 12.11
C LYS A 573 8.26 21.37 12.28
N ASN A 574 7.09 20.74 12.43
CA ASN A 574 6.91 19.29 12.52
C ASN A 574 5.53 18.93 11.95
N MET A 575 5.51 18.05 10.94
CA MET A 575 4.28 17.66 10.23
C MET A 575 3.46 16.58 10.96
N ASP A 576 4.06 15.88 11.92
CA ASP A 576 3.51 14.71 12.61
C ASP A 576 3.13 15.01 14.08
N LYS A 577 3.10 16.29 14.47
CA LYS A 577 2.61 16.77 15.78
C LYS A 577 1.32 17.56 15.61
N ASP A 578 0.32 17.22 16.44
CA ASP A 578 -1.03 17.78 16.45
C ASP A 578 -1.71 17.70 15.06
N CYS A 579 -1.28 16.75 14.23
CA CYS A 579 -1.70 16.53 12.85
C CYS A 579 -1.71 15.02 12.56
N GLU A 580 -2.75 14.53 11.90
CA GLU A 580 -2.91 13.12 11.55
C GLU A 580 -3.60 12.98 10.20
N CYS A 581 -2.99 12.23 9.27
CA CYS A 581 -3.65 11.82 8.04
C CYS A 581 -4.66 10.70 8.31
N LEU A 582 -5.83 10.79 7.67
CA LEU A 582 -6.93 9.84 7.85
C LEU A 582 -7.06 8.85 6.67
N ASP A 583 -6.03 8.75 5.82
CA ASP A 583 -5.94 7.81 4.70
C ASP A 583 -6.18 6.34 5.13
N LYS A 584 -5.55 5.93 6.24
CA LYS A 584 -5.72 4.63 6.92
C LYS A 584 -7.14 4.30 7.38
N TYR A 585 -8.04 5.29 7.47
CA TYR A 585 -9.45 5.11 7.82
C TYR A 585 -10.37 5.15 6.58
N GLY A 586 -9.81 5.26 5.37
CA GLY A 586 -10.57 5.41 4.13
C GLY A 586 -11.05 6.83 3.86
N CYS A 587 -10.61 7.83 4.64
CA CYS A 587 -11.05 9.22 4.54
C CYS A 587 -10.33 9.98 3.42
N PHE A 588 -10.44 9.48 2.19
CA PHE A 588 -9.94 10.11 0.97
C PHE A 588 -11.02 10.12 -0.12
N GLY A 589 -11.05 11.20 -0.91
CA GLY A 589 -11.91 11.36 -2.06
C GLY A 589 -11.11 11.45 -3.36
N ARG A 590 -11.75 11.98 -4.40
CA ARG A 590 -11.19 12.07 -5.76
C ARG A 590 -9.89 12.87 -5.83
N TYR A 591 -9.92 14.11 -5.32
CA TYR A 591 -8.78 15.04 -5.41
C TYR A 591 -8.03 15.26 -4.08
N GLY A 592 -8.61 14.85 -2.95
CA GLY A 592 -8.15 15.22 -1.61
C GLY A 592 -8.27 14.12 -0.55
N VAL A 593 -7.49 14.25 0.51
CA VAL A 593 -7.46 13.37 1.69
C VAL A 593 -7.76 14.20 2.94
N LEU A 594 -8.44 13.61 3.91
CA LEU A 594 -8.74 14.31 5.16
C LEU A 594 -7.60 14.15 6.17
N PHE A 595 -7.35 15.23 6.89
CA PHE A 595 -6.49 15.28 8.08
C PHE A 595 -7.33 15.71 9.28
N LYS A 596 -6.99 15.19 10.46
CA LYS A 596 -7.35 15.81 11.73
C LYS A 596 -6.21 16.75 12.14
N ILE A 597 -6.52 17.98 12.53
CA ILE A 597 -5.50 18.96 12.96
C ILE A 597 -5.98 19.65 14.25
N THR A 598 -5.08 19.74 15.23
CA THR A 598 -5.17 20.59 16.42
C THR A 598 -4.13 21.71 16.29
N VAL A 599 -4.49 22.95 16.63
CA VAL A 599 -3.52 24.06 16.70
C VAL A 599 -2.73 23.97 18.01
N THR A 600 -1.44 23.64 17.92
CA THR A 600 -0.57 23.38 19.09
C THR A 600 -0.61 24.55 20.07
N GLY A 601 -0.95 24.28 21.33
CA GLY A 601 -1.01 25.28 22.41
C GLY A 601 -2.29 26.11 22.49
N TYR A 602 -3.18 26.04 21.49
CA TYR A 602 -4.47 26.75 21.47
C TYR A 602 -5.69 25.83 21.48
N GLY A 603 -5.51 24.55 21.12
CA GLY A 603 -6.53 23.50 21.22
C GLY A 603 -7.63 23.54 20.14
N TYR A 604 -7.61 24.52 19.22
CA TYR A 604 -8.56 24.56 18.09
C TYR A 604 -8.37 23.30 17.24
N THR A 605 -9.39 22.44 17.17
CA THR A 605 -9.30 21.11 16.56
C THR A 605 -10.38 20.94 15.51
N PHE A 606 -9.98 20.64 14.28
CA PHE A 606 -10.82 20.65 13.09
C PHE A 606 -10.32 19.65 12.04
N VAL A 607 -11.06 19.51 10.94
CA VAL A 607 -10.67 18.70 9.78
C VAL A 607 -9.96 19.59 8.75
N ALA A 608 -9.07 19.02 7.96
CA ALA A 608 -8.52 19.68 6.79
C ALA A 608 -8.59 18.76 5.56
N LYS A 609 -9.08 19.27 4.42
CA LYS A 609 -9.03 18.59 3.13
C LYS A 609 -7.74 18.97 2.42
N GLY A 610 -6.81 18.04 2.30
CA GLY A 610 -5.49 18.26 1.70
C GLY A 610 -5.37 17.71 0.28
N VAL A 611 -4.74 18.48 -0.61
CA VAL A 611 -4.58 18.15 -2.04
C VAL A 611 -3.15 18.33 -2.52
N GLN A 612 -2.80 17.67 -3.63
CA GLN A 612 -1.54 17.90 -4.35
C GLN A 612 -1.59 19.23 -5.11
N TYR A 613 -0.42 19.85 -5.36
CA TYR A 613 -0.28 21.16 -6.03
C TYR A 613 -1.12 21.30 -7.30
N HIS A 614 -1.13 20.28 -8.15
CA HIS A 614 -1.87 20.25 -9.42
C HIS A 614 -3.40 20.38 -9.24
N HIS A 615 -3.94 20.00 -8.08
CA HIS A 615 -5.36 20.07 -7.74
C HIS A 615 -5.76 21.33 -6.97
N ARG A 616 -4.83 22.27 -6.70
CA ARG A 616 -5.13 23.51 -5.96
C ARG A 616 -6.33 24.28 -6.51
N THR A 617 -6.46 24.36 -7.84
CA THR A 617 -7.57 25.11 -8.48
C THR A 617 -8.93 24.44 -8.34
N VAL A 618 -9.00 23.18 -7.90
CA VAL A 618 -10.26 22.51 -7.52
C VAL A 618 -10.61 22.92 -6.09
N LEU A 619 -9.64 22.81 -5.16
CA LEU A 619 -9.78 23.21 -3.77
C LEU A 619 -10.13 24.70 -3.60
N GLU A 620 -9.56 25.59 -4.43
CA GLU A 620 -9.88 27.02 -4.47
C GLU A 620 -11.31 27.31 -4.96
N ARG A 621 -11.87 26.45 -5.84
CA ARG A 621 -13.25 26.53 -6.32
C ARG A 621 -14.24 26.00 -5.28
N GLU A 622 -13.93 24.87 -4.66
CA GLU A 622 -14.67 24.34 -3.50
C GLU A 622 -14.74 25.38 -2.36
N ALA A 623 -13.61 26.00 -2.02
CA ALA A 623 -13.55 27.11 -1.06
C ALA A 623 -14.30 28.38 -1.53
N ALA A 624 -14.57 28.55 -2.84
CA ALA A 624 -15.46 29.60 -3.33
C ALA A 624 -16.94 29.27 -3.05
N VAL A 625 -17.36 28.01 -3.20
CA VAL A 625 -18.72 27.56 -2.83
C VAL A 625 -19.01 27.86 -1.35
N TYR A 626 -18.11 27.48 -0.44
CA TYR A 626 -18.22 27.81 0.99
C TYR A 626 -18.38 29.32 1.24
N ARG A 627 -17.62 30.18 0.55
CA ARG A 627 -17.72 31.65 0.67
C ARG A 627 -19.04 32.21 0.13
N CYS A 628 -19.55 31.66 -0.97
CA CYS A 628 -20.86 32.07 -1.51
C CYS A 628 -22.03 31.65 -0.62
N LEU A 629 -21.84 30.62 0.23
CA LEU A 629 -22.83 30.09 1.16
C LEU A 629 -22.50 30.42 2.63
N GLU A 630 -21.86 31.55 2.90
CA GLU A 630 -21.45 31.99 4.24
C GLU A 630 -22.60 31.92 5.28
N THR A 631 -23.82 32.31 4.90
CA THR A 631 -25.02 32.28 5.74
C THR A 631 -25.54 30.87 6.09
N PHE A 632 -24.94 29.82 5.53
CA PHE A 632 -25.29 28.41 5.79
C PHE A 632 -24.19 27.63 6.52
N GLN A 633 -22.99 28.24 6.67
CA GLN A 633 -21.88 27.64 7.41
C GLN A 633 -22.23 27.45 8.89
N GLY A 634 -21.90 26.28 9.44
CA GLY A 634 -22.24 25.92 10.81
C GLY A 634 -23.72 25.56 11.01
N ARG A 635 -24.49 25.39 9.92
CA ARG A 635 -25.90 24.94 9.96
C ARG A 635 -26.21 23.84 8.95
N LEU A 636 -25.95 24.09 7.65
CA LEU A 636 -26.15 23.12 6.56
C LEU A 636 -24.85 22.67 5.90
N ILE A 637 -23.76 23.41 6.10
CA ILE A 637 -22.42 23.08 5.58
C ILE A 637 -21.37 23.36 6.65
N PRO A 638 -20.19 22.71 6.62
CA PRO A 638 -19.07 23.05 7.49
C PRO A 638 -18.63 24.51 7.40
N ILE A 639 -17.96 24.96 8.45
CA ILE A 639 -17.36 26.29 8.56
C ILE A 639 -15.98 26.24 7.93
N CYS A 640 -15.77 27.02 6.89
CA CYS A 640 -14.50 27.09 6.18
C CYS A 640 -13.61 28.16 6.83
N LEU A 641 -12.61 27.71 7.59
CA LEU A 641 -11.57 28.59 8.15
C LEU A 641 -10.59 29.08 7.07
N GLY A 642 -10.73 28.59 5.82
CA GLY A 642 -10.03 29.03 4.62
C GLY A 642 -8.99 28.03 4.10
N VAL A 643 -8.39 28.37 2.96
CA VAL A 643 -7.31 27.60 2.32
C VAL A 643 -5.94 28.11 2.79
N ILE A 644 -4.97 27.20 2.90
CA ILE A 644 -3.54 27.48 3.10
C ILE A 644 -2.70 26.71 2.07
N GLU A 645 -1.61 27.35 1.63
CA GLU A 645 -0.46 26.69 1.00
C GLU A 645 0.56 26.38 2.11
N LEU A 646 1.19 25.19 2.05
CA LEU A 646 2.14 24.72 3.06
C LEU A 646 3.58 25.13 2.69
N GLU A 647 4.41 25.43 3.69
CA GLU A 647 5.84 25.72 3.50
C GLU A 647 6.66 24.45 3.19
N ARG A 648 6.18 23.29 3.64
CA ARG A 648 6.68 21.96 3.30
C ARG A 648 5.52 21.07 2.89
N ASP A 649 5.65 20.37 1.77
CA ASP A 649 4.66 19.36 1.35
C ASP A 649 4.63 18.21 2.36
N ILE A 650 3.44 17.79 2.79
CA ILE A 650 3.26 16.60 3.62
C ILE A 650 3.33 15.36 2.71
N PRO A 651 4.29 14.45 2.91
CA PRO A 651 4.34 13.17 2.21
C PRO A 651 3.23 12.24 2.72
N LEU A 652 2.62 11.48 1.82
CA LEU A 652 1.67 10.41 2.14
C LEU A 652 2.29 9.04 1.86
N HIS A 653 1.82 8.00 2.54
CA HIS A 653 2.20 6.60 2.26
C HIS A 653 1.96 6.21 0.80
N SER A 654 0.99 6.85 0.13
CA SER A 654 0.70 6.69 -1.30
C SER A 654 1.73 7.33 -2.25
N CYS A 655 2.88 7.78 -1.73
CA CYS A 655 3.93 8.54 -2.45
C CYS A 655 3.46 9.89 -3.03
N ALA A 656 2.27 10.35 -2.66
CA ALA A 656 1.73 11.65 -3.03
C ALA A 656 2.17 12.74 -2.04
N PHE A 657 2.19 13.99 -2.49
CA PHE A 657 2.64 15.15 -1.73
C PHE A 657 1.51 16.18 -1.59
N VAL A 658 1.04 16.40 -0.37
CA VAL A 658 -0.01 17.38 -0.06
C VAL A 658 0.63 18.73 0.19
N SER A 659 0.31 19.72 -0.64
CA SER A 659 0.90 21.06 -0.61
C SER A 659 -0.10 22.14 -0.21
N HIS A 660 -1.41 21.86 -0.26
CA HIS A 660 -2.47 22.82 0.05
C HIS A 660 -3.55 22.14 0.90
N LEU A 661 -4.04 22.84 1.93
CA LEU A 661 -5.11 22.37 2.82
C LEU A 661 -6.28 23.38 2.83
N MET A 662 -7.52 22.90 2.80
CA MET A 662 -8.71 23.68 3.16
C MET A 662 -9.17 23.26 4.55
N LEU A 663 -9.25 24.20 5.48
CA LEU A 663 -9.56 23.95 6.89
C LEU A 663 -11.07 24.06 7.13
N LEU A 664 -11.70 23.00 7.64
CA LEU A 664 -13.15 22.86 7.81
C LEU A 664 -13.52 22.39 9.23
N SER A 665 -14.63 22.89 9.79
CA SER A 665 -15.23 22.26 10.98
C SER A 665 -15.67 20.81 10.71
N PHE A 666 -15.73 19.97 11.76
CA PHE A 666 -16.14 18.58 11.60
C PHE A 666 -17.66 18.45 11.49
N ALA A 667 -18.15 18.03 10.31
CA ALA A 667 -19.57 17.76 10.09
C ALA A 667 -20.08 16.60 10.96
N GLY A 668 -19.35 15.49 10.94
CA GLY A 668 -19.75 14.18 11.46
C GLY A 668 -19.13 13.08 10.58
N PRO A 669 -19.37 11.79 10.89
CA PRO A 669 -19.08 10.69 9.96
C PRO A 669 -20.04 10.73 8.76
N ASP A 670 -19.57 10.36 7.56
CA ASP A 670 -20.42 10.38 6.37
C ASP A 670 -21.49 9.29 6.39
N LEU A 671 -22.66 9.56 5.82
CA LEU A 671 -23.80 8.63 5.84
C LEU A 671 -23.59 7.40 4.94
N GLY A 672 -22.59 7.43 4.05
CA GLY A 672 -22.17 6.33 3.18
C GLY A 672 -21.09 5.41 3.80
N ALA A 673 -20.65 5.68 5.04
CA ALA A 673 -19.64 4.89 5.73
C ALA A 673 -20.18 3.51 6.16
N ARG A 674 -20.03 2.50 5.29
CA ARG A 674 -20.42 1.09 5.52
C ARG A 674 -19.88 0.43 6.81
N SER A 675 -19.03 1.11 7.60
CA SER A 675 -18.25 0.54 8.70
C SER A 675 -18.47 1.21 10.07
N LEU A 676 -19.24 2.30 10.17
CA LEU A 676 -19.33 3.09 11.40
C LEU A 676 -20.77 3.53 11.69
N LYS A 677 -21.39 2.82 12.65
CA LYS A 677 -22.75 3.00 13.18
C LYS A 677 -23.87 2.69 12.19
N THR A 678 -24.95 2.09 12.67
CA THR A 678 -26.21 2.10 11.92
C THR A 678 -26.75 3.54 11.86
N LYS A 679 -27.52 3.88 10.80
CA LYS A 679 -28.16 5.21 10.71
C LYS A 679 -29.09 5.48 11.91
N ALA A 680 -29.62 4.43 12.55
CA ALA A 680 -30.42 4.51 13.77
C ALA A 680 -29.65 4.86 15.07
N GLU A 681 -28.31 4.89 15.04
CA GLU A 681 -27.45 5.39 16.13
C GLU A 681 -26.88 6.78 15.85
N LEU A 682 -26.77 7.16 14.57
CA LEU A 682 -26.34 8.49 14.16
C LEU A 682 -27.47 9.51 14.41
N PHE A 683 -28.68 9.16 13.98
CA PHE A 683 -29.85 10.02 14.09
C PHE A 683 -30.67 9.74 15.35
N PRO A 684 -31.30 10.76 15.96
CA PRO A 684 -32.36 10.56 16.95
C PRO A 684 -33.51 9.72 16.38
N LYS A 685 -34.21 8.96 17.24
CA LYS A 685 -35.24 7.99 16.83
C LYS A 685 -36.47 8.63 16.15
N ASP A 686 -36.62 9.93 16.29
CA ASP A 686 -37.67 10.80 15.78
C ASP A 686 -37.27 11.55 14.50
N VAL A 687 -36.03 11.40 14.01
CA VAL A 687 -35.55 12.05 12.77
C VAL A 687 -35.49 11.06 11.61
N ASP A 688 -36.29 11.32 10.58
CA ASP A 688 -36.12 10.68 9.27
C ASP A 688 -34.89 11.29 8.58
N TRP A 689 -33.81 10.51 8.52
CA TRP A 689 -32.55 10.91 7.91
C TRP A 689 -32.66 11.23 6.41
N LEU A 690 -33.58 10.60 5.68
CA LEU A 690 -33.75 10.82 4.24
C LEU A 690 -34.45 12.15 4.02
N ALA A 691 -35.61 12.35 4.66
CA ALA A 691 -36.35 13.60 4.57
C ALA A 691 -35.55 14.83 5.06
N GLU A 692 -34.70 14.66 6.07
CA GLU A 692 -33.81 15.72 6.57
C GLU A 692 -32.57 15.93 5.67
N THR A 693 -32.13 14.91 4.93
CA THR A 693 -31.11 15.07 3.86
C THR A 693 -31.69 15.83 2.67
N ASP A 694 -32.85 15.40 2.16
CA ASP A 694 -33.58 16.04 1.06
C ASP A 694 -33.86 17.51 1.39
N ARG A 695 -34.31 17.80 2.62
CA ARG A 695 -34.52 19.17 3.11
C ARG A 695 -33.24 20.02 3.11
N THR A 696 -32.10 19.47 3.52
CA THR A 696 -30.82 20.20 3.45
C THR A 696 -30.42 20.48 2.00
N TRP A 697 -30.63 19.53 1.09
CA TRP A 697 -30.42 19.75 -0.35
C TRP A 697 -31.37 20.81 -0.93
N ASP A 698 -32.66 20.78 -0.60
CA ASP A 698 -33.65 21.79 -1.02
C ASP A 698 -33.29 23.20 -0.51
N GLU A 699 -32.91 23.34 0.76
CA GLU A 699 -32.48 24.64 1.33
C GLU A 699 -31.22 25.20 0.64
N LEU A 700 -30.27 24.33 0.26
CA LEU A 700 -29.04 24.74 -0.44
C LEU A 700 -29.29 25.01 -1.94
N ALA A 701 -30.14 24.23 -2.60
CA ALA A 701 -30.56 24.47 -3.98
C ALA A 701 -31.34 25.79 -4.10
N ALA A 702 -32.20 26.11 -3.12
CA ALA A 702 -32.88 27.41 -3.02
C ALA A 702 -31.90 28.58 -2.78
N ALA A 703 -30.72 28.32 -2.17
CA ALA A 703 -29.63 29.28 -2.06
C ALA A 703 -28.80 29.44 -3.36
N GLY A 704 -29.13 28.69 -4.42
CA GLY A 704 -28.45 28.74 -5.72
C GLY A 704 -27.31 27.73 -5.88
N LEU A 705 -27.11 26.80 -4.94
CA LEU A 705 -26.18 25.68 -5.12
C LEU A 705 -26.67 24.74 -6.23
N ARG A 706 -25.74 24.28 -7.07
CA ARG A 706 -25.91 23.14 -7.96
C ARG A 706 -24.73 22.21 -7.74
N ASP A 707 -25.00 20.99 -7.35
CA ASP A 707 -24.00 19.95 -7.10
C ASP A 707 -24.40 18.71 -7.89
N ASP A 708 -23.47 18.19 -8.69
CA ASP A 708 -23.68 17.02 -9.54
C ASP A 708 -23.28 15.71 -8.82
N ASP A 709 -22.75 15.78 -7.59
CA ASP A 709 -22.28 14.63 -6.78
C ASP A 709 -23.08 14.48 -5.46
N LEU A 710 -24.41 14.54 -5.55
CA LEU A 710 -25.32 14.31 -4.42
C LEU A 710 -25.34 12.82 -4.04
N ARG A 711 -24.62 12.47 -2.96
CA ARG A 711 -24.51 11.10 -2.43
C ARG A 711 -24.38 11.07 -0.92
N GLU A 712 -24.71 9.92 -0.31
CA GLU A 712 -24.62 9.72 1.15
C GLU A 712 -23.22 9.94 1.73
N ARG A 713 -22.16 9.80 0.91
CA ARG A 713 -20.77 10.06 1.30
C ARG A 713 -20.41 11.55 1.43
N ASN A 714 -21.21 12.43 0.87
CA ASN A 714 -20.99 13.88 0.83
C ASN A 714 -21.88 14.62 1.84
N VAL A 715 -22.53 13.86 2.75
CA VAL A 715 -23.38 14.38 3.82
C VAL A 715 -23.11 13.64 5.14
N ALA A 716 -23.35 14.31 6.27
CA ALA A 716 -23.24 13.75 7.62
C ALA A 716 -24.32 14.34 8.54
N TRP A 717 -24.74 13.59 9.56
CA TRP A 717 -25.53 14.13 10.66
C TRP A 717 -24.63 14.88 11.65
N ASN A 718 -24.95 16.16 11.90
CA ASN A 718 -24.30 16.94 12.93
C ASN A 718 -25.19 17.06 14.18
N ALA A 719 -24.85 16.29 15.21
CA ALA A 719 -25.63 16.20 16.44
C ALA A 719 -25.60 17.46 17.34
N GLU A 720 -24.68 18.41 17.10
CA GLU A 720 -24.64 19.69 17.82
C GLU A 720 -25.76 20.63 17.34
N VAL A 721 -25.97 20.73 16.02
CA VAL A 721 -26.95 21.65 15.41
C VAL A 721 -28.28 20.97 15.08
N GLY A 722 -28.34 19.63 15.11
CA GLY A 722 -29.55 18.86 14.82
C GLY A 722 -29.97 18.94 13.34
N ARG A 723 -29.00 18.91 12.42
CA ARG A 723 -29.21 18.97 10.96
C ARG A 723 -28.31 17.97 10.24
N VAL A 724 -28.71 17.54 9.05
CA VAL A 724 -27.77 17.01 8.06
C VAL A 724 -26.96 18.15 7.47
N MET A 725 -25.63 17.99 7.40
CA MET A 725 -24.71 18.90 6.71
C MET A 725 -24.15 18.29 5.43
N GLN A 726 -24.01 19.08 4.36
CA GLN A 726 -23.34 18.70 3.10
C GLN A 726 -21.91 19.25 3.05
N PHE A 727 -21.01 18.51 2.39
CA PHE A 727 -19.60 18.85 2.16
C PHE A 727 -19.09 18.18 0.86
N ASP A 728 -17.79 18.32 0.56
CA ASP A 728 -17.14 17.82 -0.66
C ASP A 728 -17.68 18.46 -1.95
N PHE A 729 -17.71 19.80 -1.99
CA PHE A 729 -18.19 20.60 -3.13
C PHE A 729 -17.19 20.66 -4.31
N ASP A 730 -16.52 19.55 -4.64
CA ASP A 730 -15.47 19.50 -5.68
C ASP A 730 -16.03 19.60 -7.11
N GLN A 731 -17.31 19.24 -7.29
CA GLN A 731 -18.07 19.29 -8.54
C GLN A 731 -19.23 20.31 -8.49
N ALA A 732 -19.39 21.04 -7.38
CA ALA A 732 -20.48 21.99 -7.20
C ALA A 732 -20.18 23.41 -7.72
N THR A 733 -21.25 24.15 -8.01
CA THR A 733 -21.22 25.55 -8.43
C THR A 733 -22.34 26.34 -7.75
N VAL A 734 -22.15 27.64 -7.52
CA VAL A 734 -23.21 28.53 -7.00
C VAL A 734 -23.63 29.51 -8.10
N LEU A 735 -24.90 29.46 -8.47
CA LEU A 735 -25.50 30.48 -9.32
C LEU A 735 -25.82 31.72 -8.48
N LEU A 736 -24.96 32.72 -8.56
CA LEU A 736 -25.25 34.07 -8.08
C LEU A 736 -26.46 34.62 -8.85
N SER A 737 -27.65 34.52 -8.24
CA SER A 737 -28.82 35.22 -8.73
C SER A 737 -28.52 36.72 -8.76
N PRO A 738 -28.78 37.43 -9.88
CA PRO A 738 -28.65 38.89 -9.88
C PRO A 738 -29.59 39.48 -8.82
N PRO A 739 -29.18 40.55 -8.10
CA PRO A 739 -30.01 41.13 -7.05
C PRO A 739 -31.37 41.52 -7.63
N ALA A 740 -32.44 41.05 -6.98
CA ALA A 740 -33.78 41.14 -7.54
C ALA A 740 -34.16 42.60 -7.85
N PRO A 741 -34.68 42.90 -9.06
CA PRO A 741 -35.12 44.25 -9.38
C PRO A 741 -36.23 44.68 -8.42
N THR A 742 -36.14 45.91 -7.93
CA THR A 742 -37.11 46.45 -6.97
C THR A 742 -38.53 46.47 -7.56
N PRO A 743 -39.55 46.11 -6.77
CA PRO A 743 -40.87 45.78 -7.31
C PRO A 743 -41.59 47.01 -7.86
N THR A 744 -41.74 47.05 -9.19
CA THR A 744 -42.76 47.86 -9.88
C THR A 744 -43.95 46.96 -10.27
N SER A 745 -45.13 47.56 -10.45
CA SER A 745 -46.41 46.88 -10.21
C SER A 745 -46.99 46.05 -11.38
N SER A 746 -47.46 44.83 -11.05
CA SER A 746 -48.55 44.04 -11.68
C SER A 746 -48.52 43.77 -13.19
N LEU A 747 -48.70 42.52 -13.66
CA LEU A 747 -50.03 41.90 -13.78
C LEU A 747 -50.02 40.37 -14.03
N ARG A 748 -50.83 39.64 -13.22
CA ARG A 748 -51.65 38.42 -13.46
C ARG A 748 -51.12 37.18 -14.25
N SER A 749 -51.39 36.02 -13.61
CA SER A 749 -51.71 34.67 -14.18
C SER A 749 -50.59 33.85 -14.86
N CYS A 750 -50.55 32.50 -14.79
CA CYS A 750 -51.43 31.50 -14.13
C CYS A 750 -50.63 30.21 -13.73
N SER A 751 -51.23 29.27 -12.98
CA SER A 751 -50.56 28.06 -12.44
C SER A 751 -51.57 26.96 -12.03
N PRO A 752 -51.17 25.69 -11.71
CA PRO A 752 -49.95 24.94 -12.03
C PRO A 752 -50.30 23.81 -13.06
N PRO A 753 -50.38 22.46 -12.85
CA PRO A 753 -49.96 21.51 -11.79
C PRO A 753 -48.95 20.39 -12.23
N PRO A 754 -48.34 19.63 -11.29
CA PRO A 754 -47.54 18.41 -11.52
C PRO A 754 -48.24 17.17 -10.85
N PRO A 755 -47.59 16.14 -10.24
CA PRO A 755 -46.33 15.40 -10.50
C PRO A 755 -46.57 13.87 -10.64
N SER A 756 -45.51 13.03 -10.76
CA SER A 756 -45.45 11.70 -10.08
C SER A 756 -44.09 10.99 -10.15
N SER A 757 -43.53 10.72 -8.97
CA SER A 757 -42.61 9.60 -8.66
C SER A 757 -43.43 8.48 -7.97
N PRO A 758 -42.86 7.45 -7.32
CA PRO A 758 -41.56 6.76 -7.45
C PRO A 758 -41.79 5.24 -7.64
N LEU A 759 -40.79 4.38 -7.36
CA LEU A 759 -40.97 3.19 -6.48
C LEU A 759 -39.62 2.60 -6.04
N GLN A 760 -39.51 2.26 -4.76
CA GLN A 760 -38.33 1.65 -4.11
C GLN A 760 -38.53 0.13 -3.91
N SER A 761 -37.52 -0.54 -3.32
CA SER A 761 -37.59 -1.69 -2.37
C SER A 761 -36.86 -2.99 -2.81
N PRO A 762 -36.47 -3.91 -1.89
CA PRO A 762 -35.72 -3.66 -0.64
C PRO A 762 -34.75 -4.82 -0.20
N LEU A 763 -33.99 -4.64 0.90
CA LEU A 763 -33.45 -5.69 1.83
C LEU A 763 -32.32 -6.65 1.27
N LEU A 764 -31.48 -7.37 2.04
CA LEU A 764 -31.37 -7.63 3.50
C LEU A 764 -29.92 -8.00 3.97
N SER A 765 -29.45 -7.39 5.09
CA SER A 765 -28.52 -7.89 6.15
C SER A 765 -27.19 -8.65 5.89
N LYS A 766 -26.15 -8.26 6.67
CA LYS A 766 -25.20 -9.08 7.52
C LYS A 766 -23.86 -8.31 7.70
N THR A 767 -23.18 -8.23 8.86
CA THR A 767 -23.47 -8.48 10.29
C THR A 767 -22.53 -7.59 11.12
N ASP A 768 -22.81 -7.36 12.40
CA ASP A 768 -22.08 -6.45 13.32
C ASP A 768 -20.58 -6.72 13.53
N LEU A 769 -19.87 -5.66 13.99
CA LEU A 769 -18.77 -5.77 14.95
C LEU A 769 -18.52 -4.39 15.62
N SER A 770 -19.14 -4.13 16.77
CA SER A 770 -18.94 -2.92 17.57
C SER A 770 -18.63 -3.24 19.03
N ALA A 771 -17.35 -3.53 19.30
CA ALA A 771 -16.73 -3.51 20.62
C ALA A 771 -15.46 -2.65 20.53
N TYR A 772 -14.74 -2.49 21.65
CA TYR A 772 -13.52 -1.67 21.76
C TYR A 772 -13.73 -0.16 21.52
N HIS A 773 -14.14 0.54 22.58
CA HIS A 773 -13.25 1.54 23.20
C HIS A 773 -13.80 2.17 24.49
N ASP A 774 -15.09 2.00 24.79
CA ASP A 774 -15.72 2.61 25.98
C ASP A 774 -15.38 1.86 27.28
N GLY A 775 -14.16 2.08 27.78
CA GLY A 775 -13.59 1.52 29.01
C GLY A 775 -13.78 2.39 30.26
N GLY A 776 -14.88 3.14 30.34
CA GLY A 776 -15.14 4.15 31.39
C GLY A 776 -15.53 3.56 32.75
N MET A 777 -14.58 3.02 33.50
CA MET A 777 -14.84 2.42 34.82
C MET A 777 -15.15 3.48 35.91
N GLN A 778 -16.41 3.89 36.00
CA GLN A 778 -16.91 4.68 37.13
C GLN A 778 -16.83 3.85 38.43
N ARG A 779 -16.26 4.45 39.47
CA ARG A 779 -16.30 3.92 40.84
C ARG A 779 -17.46 4.59 41.56
N ASP A 780 -18.37 3.80 42.12
CA ASP A 780 -19.37 4.30 43.04
C ASP A 780 -19.26 3.55 44.38
N ASN A 781 -19.21 4.30 45.48
CA ASN A 781 -19.02 3.77 46.83
C ASN A 781 -20.36 3.83 47.58
N GLY A 782 -21.20 2.81 47.41
CA GLY A 782 -22.42 2.59 48.19
C GLY A 782 -22.19 1.61 49.34
N LEU A 783 -22.64 1.94 50.55
CA LEU A 783 -22.31 1.21 51.78
C LEU A 783 -23.35 0.16 52.21
N GLU A 784 -22.83 -0.82 52.96
CA GLU A 784 -23.47 -1.54 54.08
C GLU A 784 -24.50 -2.68 53.88
N ALA A 785 -24.02 -3.87 54.29
CA ALA A 785 -24.57 -4.74 55.33
C ALA A 785 -25.82 -5.61 55.07
N ALA A 786 -25.62 -6.93 55.12
CA ALA A 786 -25.84 -7.68 56.37
C ALA A 786 -25.06 -9.01 56.39
N THR A 787 -24.57 -9.38 57.60
CA THR A 787 -24.11 -10.73 58.07
C THR A 787 -23.25 -11.58 57.14
#